data_AF-A0A3B5B484-F1
#
_entry.id   AF-A0A3B5B484-F1
#
_cell.length_a   1.000
_cell.length_b   1.000
_cell.length_c   1.000
_cell.angle_alpha   90.00
_cell.angle_beta   90.00
_cell.angle_gamma   90.00
#
_symmetry.space_group_name_H-M   'P 1'
#
loop_
_entity.id
_entity.type
_entity.pdbx_description
1 polymer ?
#
loop_
_entity_poly.entity_id
_entity_poly.type
_entity_poly.pdbx_seq_one_letter_code
_entity_poly.pdbx_strand_id
1 'polypeptide(L)'
;MSSEETLRKLKKLTKADELAPVGNYDQRKEEVERRLQSILERLTSLSLELSPPGPSTAAGNVSKEDSEDSTDEDDDEDSNDDDDDDDDDDDDDDDDDADNDGEDEKRAVKPPSQSHPRIFKVLSDFRGLEKGDLSVQRGEVLRVIRMPADGWWLAQDTKGNRGLVPRTFLKMASSVDVEDDEGDDDDEEEESEEDEEEEQEDEELSDDKQSTSHTNWSTVRKALTEIDATDVLSAMGAIPSGFRPSTLNKLLVEEGETYRGSHYIQPELSQSQLSFKDLFLDPDTGRVRSRQVRTCVCFTLWSCKMIPTPGVGVQVLSRHIRLCAFDGTQVLSNIHTVRAAYNSKSPKTWSFSPRMTGILPTLLDGDCFLRCDSTSPELGILFELGVTFIRNSTGERGDLSCGWAFLKLTDDAGNPLSNRTYELTVNGGTPYERDVPVEASLPRGSPGGVFQQMRQARRQPKLIVKLKSANSRTRTQLSLLPDTLLHCLSCVHLLALHRQLLADALLMDRPTMQNADLICSPILSTFPVLLDQTDLLDALRSAWLEAETSMSRAQKRDLSHLKQEFIKVYMSSAYFLLHSPSLPRHRWADPSSEEQRARVVYATLETLKSHQHSTGQVGRPEVFVDQTHSHLAFDITELTFDLLRVAR
;
A
#
# COMPACT_ATOMS: atom_id res chain seq x y z
N MET A 1 -0.38 41.51 -28.05
CA MET A 1 -0.78 42.27 -26.84
C MET A 1 0.00 41.74 -25.66
N SER A 2 0.42 42.59 -24.73
CA SER A 2 1.23 42.13 -23.58
C SER A 2 0.36 41.38 -22.56
N SER A 3 0.96 40.43 -21.84
CA SER A 3 0.32 39.75 -20.71
C SER A 3 -0.08 40.75 -19.61
N GLU A 4 0.77 41.73 -19.33
CA GLU A 4 0.50 42.82 -18.36
C GLU A 4 -0.71 43.67 -18.74
N GLU A 5 -0.87 43.94 -20.03
CA GLU A 5 -1.97 44.76 -20.57
C GLU A 5 -3.31 44.05 -20.40
N THR A 6 -3.31 42.72 -20.61
CA THR A 6 -4.45 41.83 -20.36
C THR A 6 -4.78 41.77 -18.87
N LEU A 7 -3.75 41.66 -18.01
CA LEU A 7 -3.89 41.60 -16.55
C LEU A 7 -4.37 42.93 -15.95
N ARG A 8 -3.95 44.07 -16.52
CA ARG A 8 -4.46 45.42 -16.18
C ARG A 8 -5.91 45.64 -16.62
N LYS A 9 -6.35 45.06 -17.75
CA LYS A 9 -7.78 45.05 -18.12
C LYS A 9 -8.60 44.18 -17.16
N LEU A 10 -8.13 42.97 -16.84
CA LEU A 10 -8.85 42.05 -15.96
C LEU A 10 -9.05 42.63 -14.56
N LYS A 11 -8.05 43.33 -14.00
CA LYS A 11 -8.15 44.07 -12.72
C LYS A 11 -9.06 45.31 -12.75
N LYS A 12 -9.67 45.66 -13.88
CA LYS A 12 -10.61 46.79 -14.02
C LYS A 12 -12.07 46.36 -14.29
N LEU A 13 -12.34 45.07 -14.44
CA LEU A 13 -13.69 44.56 -14.64
C LEU A 13 -14.51 44.71 -13.36
N THR A 14 -15.76 45.13 -13.51
CA THR A 14 -16.76 45.32 -12.46
C THR A 14 -17.95 44.41 -12.70
N LYS A 15 -18.93 44.40 -11.78
CA LYS A 15 -20.16 43.61 -11.99
C LYS A 15 -21.04 44.13 -13.15
N ALA A 16 -20.82 45.36 -13.63
CA ALA A 16 -21.47 45.87 -14.83
C ALA A 16 -20.87 45.31 -16.13
N ASP A 17 -19.69 44.67 -16.07
CA ASP A 17 -19.01 44.03 -17.18
C ASP A 17 -19.33 42.52 -17.29
N GLU A 18 -20.25 42.01 -16.45
CA GLU A 18 -20.85 40.68 -16.64
C GLU A 18 -21.64 40.66 -17.97
N LEU A 19 -21.29 39.75 -18.88
CA LEU A 19 -21.96 39.64 -20.18
C LEU A 19 -23.46 39.39 -19.98
N ALA A 20 -24.28 40.25 -20.60
CA ALA A 20 -25.73 40.25 -20.44
C ALA A 20 -26.36 38.85 -20.66
N PRO A 21 -27.49 38.55 -19.97
CA PRO A 21 -28.20 37.28 -20.11
C PRO A 21 -28.46 36.89 -21.57
N VAL A 22 -28.27 35.62 -21.89
CA VAL A 22 -28.32 35.10 -23.26
C VAL A 22 -29.76 35.09 -23.77
N GLY A 23 -30.22 36.21 -24.35
CA GLY A 23 -31.59 36.36 -24.85
C GLY A 23 -31.91 35.52 -26.10
N ASN A 24 -30.89 35.12 -26.85
CA ASN A 24 -30.98 34.12 -27.92
C ASN A 24 -29.70 33.27 -27.88
N TYR A 25 -29.86 31.95 -27.76
CA TYR A 25 -28.75 31.02 -27.54
C TYR A 25 -27.97 30.73 -28.84
N ASP A 26 -28.68 30.61 -29.96
CA ASP A 26 -28.12 30.12 -31.22
C ASP A 26 -27.21 31.15 -31.89
N GLN A 27 -27.57 32.44 -31.85
CA GLN A 27 -26.66 33.52 -32.29
C GLN A 27 -25.34 33.54 -31.51
N ARG A 28 -25.39 33.19 -30.21
CA ARG A 28 -24.18 33.14 -29.36
C ARG A 28 -23.39 31.84 -29.57
N LYS A 29 -24.02 30.77 -30.05
CA LYS A 29 -23.35 29.57 -30.58
C LYS A 29 -22.58 29.92 -31.86
N GLU A 30 -23.24 30.52 -32.86
CA GLU A 30 -22.62 30.96 -34.13
C GLU A 30 -21.45 31.95 -33.96
N GLU A 31 -21.54 32.86 -32.99
CA GLU A 31 -20.45 33.81 -32.69
C GLU A 31 -19.24 33.10 -32.07
N VAL A 32 -19.48 32.15 -31.15
CA VAL A 32 -18.42 31.32 -30.54
C VAL A 32 -17.80 30.37 -31.57
N GLU A 33 -18.60 29.83 -32.48
CA GLU A 33 -18.17 28.88 -33.51
C GLU A 33 -17.23 29.54 -34.55
N ARG A 34 -17.63 30.69 -35.12
CA ARG A 34 -16.73 31.49 -35.97
C ARG A 34 -15.45 31.92 -35.24
N ARG A 35 -15.56 32.21 -33.94
CA ARG A 35 -14.40 32.58 -33.12
C ARG A 35 -13.45 31.40 -32.88
N LEU A 36 -13.97 30.18 -32.79
CA LEU A 36 -13.17 28.95 -32.73
C LEU A 36 -12.49 28.67 -34.09
N GLN A 37 -13.22 28.78 -35.20
CA GLN A 37 -12.67 28.64 -36.55
C GLN A 37 -11.49 29.61 -36.78
N SER A 38 -11.66 30.90 -36.48
CA SER A 38 -10.59 31.91 -36.60
C SER A 38 -9.39 31.69 -35.66
N ILE A 39 -9.57 30.99 -34.54
CA ILE A 39 -8.46 30.55 -33.68
C ILE A 39 -7.74 29.34 -34.28
N LEU A 40 -8.48 28.43 -34.91
CA LEU A 40 -7.97 27.20 -35.52
C LEU A 40 -7.16 27.51 -36.80
N GLU A 41 -7.64 28.41 -37.66
CA GLU A 41 -6.88 28.96 -38.81
C GLU A 41 -5.54 29.58 -38.40
N ARG A 42 -5.52 30.31 -37.28
CA ARG A 42 -4.27 30.90 -36.75
C ARG A 42 -3.34 29.85 -36.15
N LEU A 43 -3.88 28.76 -35.62
CA LEU A 43 -3.09 27.62 -35.14
C LEU A 43 -2.47 26.82 -36.30
N THR A 44 -3.20 26.59 -37.39
CA THR A 44 -2.64 25.93 -38.59
C THR A 44 -1.61 26.82 -39.28
N SER A 45 -1.86 28.13 -39.40
CA SER A 45 -0.87 29.10 -39.90
C SER A 45 0.43 29.08 -39.08
N LEU A 46 0.33 29.12 -37.74
CA LEU A 46 1.50 29.03 -36.85
C LEU A 46 2.19 27.66 -36.93
N SER A 47 1.45 26.56 -37.14
CA SER A 47 2.04 25.24 -37.33
C SER A 47 2.81 25.11 -38.65
N LEU A 48 2.40 25.86 -39.68
CA LEU A 48 3.13 25.95 -40.95
C LEU A 48 4.42 26.76 -40.78
N GLU A 49 4.35 27.92 -40.10
CA GLU A 49 5.51 28.76 -39.79
C GLU A 49 6.55 28.09 -38.88
N LEU A 50 6.12 27.18 -37.99
CA LEU A 50 6.99 26.43 -37.08
C LEU A 50 7.55 25.12 -37.67
N SER A 51 7.15 24.76 -38.89
CA SER A 51 7.66 23.56 -39.57
C SER A 51 9.01 23.83 -40.26
N PRO A 52 10.09 23.10 -39.94
CA PRO A 52 11.39 23.30 -40.59
C PRO A 52 11.36 22.84 -42.06
N PRO A 53 12.16 23.45 -42.95
CA PRO A 53 12.17 23.09 -44.37
C PRO A 53 12.67 21.65 -44.57
N GLY A 54 11.83 20.82 -45.19
CA GLY A 54 12.19 19.45 -45.58
C GLY A 54 13.24 19.40 -46.70
N PRO A 55 13.99 18.30 -46.81
CA PRO A 55 15.03 18.16 -47.84
C PRO A 55 14.40 18.10 -49.24
N SER A 56 14.97 18.85 -50.19
CA SER A 56 14.59 18.76 -51.60
C SER A 56 15.07 17.43 -52.19
N THR A 57 14.14 16.61 -52.68
CA THR A 57 14.43 15.51 -53.58
C THR A 57 14.65 16.05 -54.98
N ALA A 58 15.85 15.82 -55.53
CA ALA A 58 16.23 16.22 -56.87
C ALA A 58 16.66 15.01 -57.70
N ALA A 59 16.30 15.03 -58.99
CA ALA A 59 16.46 13.98 -60.00
C ALA A 59 15.60 12.71 -59.80
N GLY A 60 14.69 12.34 -60.72
CA GLY A 60 14.15 13.16 -61.81
C GLY A 60 13.45 12.40 -62.95
N ASN A 61 12.45 13.08 -63.53
CA ASN A 61 12.02 13.13 -64.95
C ASN A 61 11.71 11.85 -65.76
N VAL A 62 10.89 12.03 -66.81
CA VAL A 62 10.41 11.02 -67.80
C VAL A 62 9.28 10.13 -67.22
N SER A 63 8.06 10.08 -67.77
CA SER A 63 7.50 10.76 -68.97
C SER A 63 6.01 11.11 -68.79
N LYS A 64 5.39 11.75 -69.79
CA LYS A 64 4.00 12.25 -69.80
C LYS A 64 3.28 11.89 -71.11
N GLU A 65 2.22 11.09 -71.01
CA GLU A 65 1.14 10.86 -71.99
C GLU A 65 -0.12 10.60 -71.09
N ASP A 66 -1.27 11.27 -71.14
CA ASP A 66 -2.12 11.89 -72.19
C ASP A 66 -3.06 10.89 -72.92
N SER A 67 -4.24 11.39 -73.36
CA SER A 67 -5.49 10.67 -73.75
C SER A 67 -6.22 9.97 -72.59
N GLU A 68 -7.51 10.13 -72.30
CA GLU A 68 -8.75 10.55 -73.03
C GLU A 68 -9.54 9.45 -73.76
N ASP A 69 -10.79 9.28 -73.30
CA ASP A 69 -12.04 9.06 -74.08
C ASP A 69 -12.53 7.64 -74.47
N SER A 70 -13.86 7.61 -74.71
CA SER A 70 -14.71 6.67 -75.49
C SER A 70 -15.40 5.45 -74.83
N THR A 71 -16.74 5.53 -74.86
CA THR A 71 -17.78 4.49 -75.07
C THR A 71 -17.94 3.34 -74.05
N ASP A 72 -19.10 3.04 -73.47
CA ASP A 72 -20.54 2.98 -73.92
C ASP A 72 -20.94 1.62 -74.52
N GLU A 73 -22.14 1.14 -74.15
CA GLU A 73 -22.97 0.06 -74.75
C GLU A 73 -22.41 -1.39 -74.68
N ASP A 74 -23.18 -2.48 -74.50
CA ASP A 74 -24.56 -2.68 -73.98
C ASP A 74 -24.83 -4.20 -73.72
N ASP A 75 -26.09 -4.55 -73.41
CA ASP A 75 -26.83 -5.80 -73.73
C ASP A 75 -26.78 -7.08 -72.82
N ASP A 76 -28.00 -7.62 -72.66
CA ASP A 76 -28.48 -9.03 -72.57
C ASP A 76 -28.05 -10.00 -71.45
N GLU A 77 -28.83 -11.05 -71.12
CA GLU A 77 -30.28 -11.25 -70.90
C GLU A 77 -30.47 -12.70 -70.35
N ASP A 78 -31.59 -12.98 -69.69
CA ASP A 78 -32.24 -14.27 -69.35
C ASP A 78 -31.48 -15.63 -69.37
N SER A 79 -31.65 -16.37 -68.27
CA SER A 79 -32.06 -17.80 -68.31
C SER A 79 -32.78 -18.20 -67.02
N ASN A 80 -33.85 -18.98 -67.15
CA ASN A 80 -34.66 -19.52 -66.05
C ASN A 80 -34.16 -20.92 -65.59
N ASP A 81 -35.03 -21.60 -64.82
CA ASP A 81 -35.08 -23.02 -64.47
C ASP A 81 -34.22 -23.43 -63.24
N ASP A 82 -34.73 -24.15 -62.23
CA ASP A 82 -36.12 -24.55 -61.91
C ASP A 82 -36.22 -25.11 -60.45
N ASP A 83 -37.45 -25.34 -60.00
CA ASP A 83 -37.92 -26.36 -59.03
C ASP A 83 -37.49 -26.38 -57.52
N ASP A 84 -38.51 -26.11 -56.68
CA ASP A 84 -39.07 -26.99 -55.62
C ASP A 84 -38.78 -26.83 -54.10
N ASP A 85 -39.91 -26.80 -53.36
CA ASP A 85 -40.27 -27.30 -52.01
C ASP A 85 -39.51 -26.80 -50.74
N ASP A 86 -40.13 -26.35 -49.62
CA ASP A 86 -41.55 -26.23 -49.18
C ASP A 86 -41.70 -25.25 -47.95
N ASP A 87 -42.87 -24.59 -47.81
CA ASP A 87 -43.60 -24.02 -46.61
C ASP A 87 -42.94 -23.03 -45.58
N ASP A 88 -43.54 -21.97 -44.95
CA ASP A 88 -44.92 -21.40 -44.64
C ASP A 88 -45.79 -22.06 -43.51
N ASP A 89 -46.70 -21.42 -42.72
CA ASP A 89 -47.06 -20.00 -42.35
C ASP A 89 -46.36 -19.55 -41.00
N ASP A 90 -46.66 -18.53 -40.14
CA ASP A 90 -47.54 -17.32 -39.93
C ASP A 90 -46.85 -16.38 -38.85
N ASP A 91 -47.13 -15.10 -38.49
CA ASP A 91 -47.53 -13.79 -39.10
C ASP A 91 -46.31 -12.78 -38.90
N ASP A 92 -46.17 -11.46 -39.20
CA ASP A 92 -46.89 -10.27 -39.77
C ASP A 92 -45.82 -9.12 -40.06
N ASP A 93 -46.16 -8.00 -40.72
CA ASP A 93 -45.33 -6.80 -41.16
C ASP A 93 -44.96 -5.75 -40.05
N ASP A 94 -44.24 -4.61 -40.22
CA ASP A 94 -44.00 -3.69 -41.37
C ASP A 94 -42.74 -2.77 -41.17
N ASP A 95 -42.28 -2.08 -42.24
CA ASP A 95 -40.96 -1.40 -42.39
C ASP A 95 -40.82 0.08 -41.92
N ASP A 96 -39.57 0.56 -41.77
CA ASP A 96 -38.96 1.73 -42.49
C ASP A 96 -37.65 2.30 -41.86
N ASP A 97 -36.52 1.72 -42.28
CA ASP A 97 -35.36 2.34 -42.98
C ASP A 97 -34.42 3.46 -42.41
N ALA A 98 -33.21 3.49 -43.01
CA ALA A 98 -32.23 4.58 -43.21
C ALA A 98 -31.11 4.92 -42.18
N ASP A 99 -29.88 4.51 -42.56
CA ASP A 99 -28.63 5.27 -42.65
C ASP A 99 -27.72 5.68 -41.45
N ASN A 100 -26.69 4.83 -41.25
CA ASN A 100 -25.28 5.08 -41.68
C ASN A 100 -24.18 5.63 -40.71
N ASP A 101 -22.96 5.11 -40.93
CA ASP A 101 -21.58 5.53 -40.60
C ASP A 101 -21.11 5.97 -39.18
N GLY A 102 -20.00 5.36 -38.74
CA GLY A 102 -18.71 6.11 -38.79
C GLY A 102 -17.95 6.49 -37.50
N GLU A 103 -16.86 5.76 -37.23
CA GLU A 103 -15.54 6.22 -36.71
C GLU A 103 -15.32 6.73 -35.25
N ASP A 104 -14.04 6.91 -34.88
CA ASP A 104 -13.46 7.04 -33.53
C ASP A 104 -13.44 8.47 -32.92
N GLU A 105 -14.00 8.66 -31.72
CA GLU A 105 -13.78 9.87 -30.89
C GLU A 105 -12.65 9.72 -29.84
N LYS A 106 -11.45 10.21 -30.13
CA LYS A 106 -10.36 10.39 -29.15
C LYS A 106 -10.60 11.62 -28.26
N ARG A 107 -11.23 11.44 -27.09
CA ARG A 107 -11.53 12.56 -26.17
C ARG A 107 -10.30 13.10 -25.43
N ALA A 108 -10.05 14.40 -25.59
CA ALA A 108 -8.90 15.11 -25.01
C ALA A 108 -9.06 15.42 -23.51
N VAL A 109 -7.97 15.23 -22.75
CA VAL A 109 -7.92 15.47 -21.30
C VAL A 109 -7.65 16.95 -20.99
N LYS A 110 -8.43 17.53 -20.06
CA LYS A 110 -8.24 18.91 -19.56
C LYS A 110 -6.98 18.99 -18.66
N PRO A 111 -6.15 20.05 -18.76
CA PRO A 111 -4.92 20.13 -17.99
C PRO A 111 -5.18 20.33 -16.48
N PRO A 112 -4.47 19.62 -15.58
CA PRO A 112 -4.59 19.82 -14.14
C PRO A 112 -4.00 21.17 -13.71
N SER A 113 -4.53 21.69 -12.59
CA SER A 113 -4.14 22.97 -11.99
C SER A 113 -2.71 22.95 -11.44
N GLN A 114 -2.14 24.15 -11.30
CA GLN A 114 -0.73 24.33 -10.92
C GLN A 114 -0.44 23.79 -9.51
N SER A 115 0.57 22.93 -9.41
CA SER A 115 1.20 22.56 -8.13
C SER A 115 2.58 23.20 -8.02
N HIS A 116 3.09 23.29 -6.78
CA HIS A 116 4.35 23.97 -6.43
C HIS A 116 5.54 23.58 -7.33
N PRO A 117 6.48 24.51 -7.60
CA PRO A 117 7.65 24.22 -8.44
C PRO A 117 8.46 23.06 -7.85
N ARG A 118 8.50 21.94 -8.56
CA ARG A 118 9.22 20.73 -8.12
C ARG A 118 10.70 20.89 -8.47
N ILE A 119 11.50 21.19 -7.46
CA ILE A 119 12.94 21.43 -7.57
C ILE A 119 13.69 20.13 -7.26
N PHE A 120 14.66 19.79 -8.09
CA PHE A 120 15.49 18.58 -7.98
C PHE A 120 16.97 18.94 -8.11
N LYS A 121 17.83 18.29 -7.33
CA LYS A 121 19.30 18.35 -7.45
C LYS A 121 19.78 17.13 -8.25
N VAL A 122 20.69 17.36 -9.20
CA VAL A 122 21.24 16.31 -10.08
C VAL A 122 22.26 15.47 -9.31
N LEU A 123 22.13 14.14 -9.37
CA LEU A 123 22.96 13.19 -8.63
C LEU A 123 24.26 12.81 -9.35
N SER A 124 24.23 12.78 -10.68
CA SER A 124 25.33 12.36 -11.55
C SER A 124 25.27 13.14 -12.87
N ASP A 125 26.40 13.34 -13.53
CA ASP A 125 26.44 13.97 -14.85
C ASP A 125 25.62 13.17 -15.86
N PHE A 126 24.82 13.87 -16.65
CA PHE A 126 24.10 13.29 -17.79
C PHE A 126 24.35 14.17 -19.03
N ARG A 127 24.87 13.54 -20.09
CA ARG A 127 25.08 14.21 -21.38
C ARG A 127 24.02 13.72 -22.35
N GLY A 128 23.22 14.66 -22.87
CA GLY A 128 22.21 14.38 -23.86
C GLY A 128 22.80 13.78 -25.13
N LEU A 129 22.13 12.75 -25.66
CA LEU A 129 22.51 12.02 -26.86
C LEU A 129 21.55 12.32 -28.02
N GLU A 130 20.27 12.59 -27.72
CA GLU A 130 19.24 12.88 -28.70
C GLU A 130 18.83 14.36 -28.74
N LYS A 131 18.17 14.75 -29.85
CA LYS A 131 17.73 16.13 -30.11
C LYS A 131 16.45 16.46 -29.31
N GLY A 132 16.60 16.51 -28.00
CA GLY A 132 15.53 16.73 -27.02
C GLY A 132 16.00 16.56 -25.57
N ASP A 133 17.19 16.01 -25.35
CA ASP A 133 17.79 15.84 -24.03
C ASP A 133 18.34 17.15 -23.45
N LEU A 134 18.29 17.28 -22.13
CA LEU A 134 18.97 18.33 -21.38
C LEU A 134 20.26 17.78 -20.78
N SER A 135 21.42 18.26 -21.23
CA SER A 135 22.70 17.90 -20.60
C SER A 135 22.85 18.65 -19.28
N VAL A 136 23.19 17.93 -18.20
CA VAL A 136 23.23 18.44 -16.82
C VAL A 136 24.41 17.86 -16.03
N GLN A 137 24.92 18.62 -15.07
CA GLN A 137 26.05 18.23 -14.22
C GLN A 137 25.61 17.91 -12.78
N ARG A 138 26.34 17.01 -12.12
CA ARG A 138 26.15 16.65 -10.71
C ARG A 138 26.17 17.90 -9.83
N GLY A 139 25.13 18.05 -9.01
CA GLY A 139 24.92 19.22 -8.15
C GLY A 139 24.05 20.33 -8.76
N GLU A 140 23.85 20.38 -10.08
CA GLU A 140 22.94 21.37 -10.69
C GLU A 140 21.50 21.21 -10.18
N VAL A 141 20.77 22.33 -10.14
CA VAL A 141 19.39 22.40 -9.66
C VAL A 141 18.44 22.62 -10.82
N LEU A 142 17.51 21.68 -11.00
CA LEU A 142 16.53 21.67 -12.09
C LEU A 142 15.11 21.86 -11.59
N ARG A 143 14.27 22.48 -12.42
CA ARG A 143 12.83 22.55 -12.22
C ARG A 143 12.15 21.55 -13.16
N VAL A 144 11.52 20.50 -12.60
CA VAL A 144 10.80 19.50 -13.41
C VAL A 144 9.42 20.02 -13.81
N ILE A 145 9.12 19.98 -15.12
CA ILE A 145 7.89 20.50 -15.74
C ILE A 145 6.90 19.37 -16.02
N ARG A 146 7.37 18.19 -16.47
CA ARG A 146 6.53 17.00 -16.66
C ARG A 146 7.24 15.74 -16.17
N MET A 147 6.46 14.83 -15.61
CA MET A 147 6.90 13.53 -15.09
C MET A 147 6.06 12.41 -15.74
N PRO A 148 6.31 12.07 -17.01
CA PRO A 148 5.72 10.88 -17.63
C PRO A 148 6.22 9.58 -16.95
N ALA A 149 5.51 8.49 -17.20
CA ALA A 149 5.73 7.19 -16.56
C ALA A 149 6.87 6.35 -17.18
N ASP A 150 7.34 6.75 -18.37
CA ASP A 150 8.50 6.19 -19.10
C ASP A 150 9.86 6.41 -18.40
N GLY A 151 9.91 7.27 -17.39
CA GLY A 151 11.13 7.60 -16.64
C GLY A 151 11.93 8.79 -17.19
N TRP A 152 11.52 9.42 -18.29
CA TRP A 152 12.20 10.55 -18.92
C TRP A 152 11.51 11.87 -18.60
N TRP A 153 12.07 12.62 -17.66
CA TRP A 153 11.41 13.81 -17.11
C TRP A 153 11.80 15.07 -17.86
N LEU A 154 10.80 15.85 -18.28
CA LEU A 154 11.02 17.14 -18.92
C LEU A 154 11.42 18.16 -17.86
N ALA A 155 12.70 18.49 -17.82
CA ALA A 155 13.30 19.42 -16.88
C ALA A 155 13.61 20.78 -17.52
N GLN A 156 13.84 21.79 -16.69
CA GLN A 156 14.38 23.09 -17.06
C GLN A 156 15.56 23.43 -16.13
N ASP A 157 16.70 23.83 -16.71
CA ASP A 157 17.87 24.27 -15.96
C ASP A 157 17.75 25.73 -15.47
N THR A 158 18.73 26.19 -14.71
CA THR A 158 18.84 27.59 -14.25
C THR A 158 19.08 28.59 -15.38
N LYS A 159 19.61 28.13 -16.53
CA LYS A 159 19.89 28.93 -17.73
C LYS A 159 18.64 29.09 -18.62
N GLY A 160 17.55 28.37 -18.32
CA GLY A 160 16.27 28.40 -19.02
C GLY A 160 16.10 27.34 -20.12
N ASN A 161 17.12 26.52 -20.40
CA ASN A 161 17.06 25.43 -21.38
C ASN A 161 16.09 24.34 -20.92
N ARG A 162 15.51 23.59 -21.87
CA ARG A 162 14.54 22.52 -21.58
C ARG A 162 14.88 21.27 -22.37
N GLY A 163 14.69 20.13 -21.73
CA GLY A 163 14.86 18.83 -22.37
C GLY A 163 14.58 17.68 -21.39
N LEU A 164 14.72 16.47 -21.89
CA LEU A 164 14.53 15.25 -21.11
C LEU A 164 15.78 14.92 -20.29
N VAL A 165 15.56 14.45 -19.05
CA VAL A 165 16.59 13.91 -18.15
C VAL A 165 16.05 12.63 -17.50
N PRO A 166 16.83 11.54 -17.39
CA PRO A 166 16.36 10.33 -16.74
C PRO A 166 16.07 10.55 -15.25
N ARG A 167 14.91 10.09 -14.77
CA ARG A 167 14.48 10.17 -13.36
C ARG A 167 15.56 9.69 -12.37
N THR A 168 16.31 8.64 -12.74
CA THR A 168 17.34 8.01 -11.89
C THR A 168 18.52 8.93 -11.56
N PHE A 169 18.68 10.05 -12.29
CA PHE A 169 19.74 11.03 -12.08
C PHE A 169 19.29 12.22 -11.20
N LEU A 170 18.07 12.20 -10.65
CA LEU A 170 17.45 13.34 -9.97
C LEU A 170 16.96 13.00 -8.54
N LYS A 171 17.37 13.79 -7.54
CA LYS A 171 16.86 13.75 -6.17
C LYS A 171 16.04 15.00 -5.88
N MET A 172 14.88 14.86 -5.23
CA MET A 172 14.06 16.01 -4.86
C MET A 172 14.79 16.86 -3.81
N ALA A 173 14.86 18.17 -4.02
CA ALA A 173 15.37 19.09 -3.02
C ALA A 173 14.25 19.40 -2.02
N SER A 174 14.35 18.85 -0.81
CA SER A 174 13.55 19.29 0.34
C SER A 174 13.91 20.74 0.68
N SER A 175 12.91 21.56 1.02
CA SER A 175 13.09 23.01 1.19
C SER A 175 13.66 23.41 2.57
N VAL A 176 14.75 22.76 2.97
CA VAL A 176 15.68 23.17 4.03
C VAL A 176 17.06 22.69 3.58
N ASP A 177 17.78 23.57 2.89
CA ASP A 177 19.20 23.48 2.51
C ASP A 177 19.52 24.81 1.79
N VAL A 178 19.91 25.83 2.56
CA VAL A 178 20.56 27.04 2.04
C VAL A 178 21.87 27.12 2.80
N GLU A 179 22.96 26.85 2.08
CA GLU A 179 24.32 27.06 2.55
C GLU A 179 24.61 28.56 2.38
N ASP A 180 24.97 29.26 3.46
CA ASP A 180 25.51 30.62 3.38
C ASP A 180 27.00 30.53 2.99
N ASP A 181 27.41 31.29 1.98
CA ASP A 181 28.73 31.25 1.35
C ASP A 181 29.41 32.64 1.42
N GLU A 182 30.02 32.92 2.57
CA GLU A 182 31.00 33.99 2.81
C GLU A 182 31.98 33.48 3.91
N GLY A 183 33.30 33.60 3.80
CA GLY A 183 34.13 34.11 2.72
C GLY A 183 35.62 33.80 2.94
N ASP A 184 36.46 34.22 2.01
CA ASP A 184 37.92 34.01 1.96
C ASP A 184 38.67 35.08 2.78
N ASP A 185 39.67 34.71 3.59
CA ASP A 185 40.74 35.57 4.13
C ASP A 185 41.82 34.68 4.81
N ASP A 186 43.10 34.95 4.52
CA ASP A 186 44.28 34.29 5.13
C ASP A 186 44.57 34.83 6.56
N ASP A 187 45.22 34.02 7.42
CA ASP A 187 46.42 34.46 8.16
C ASP A 187 47.14 33.30 8.91
N GLU A 188 48.35 33.59 9.39
CA GLU A 188 49.46 32.65 9.65
C GLU A 188 49.44 31.86 11.00
N GLU A 189 50.43 30.95 11.06
CA GLU A 189 50.95 30.11 12.16
C GLU A 189 50.85 30.64 13.62
N GLU A 190 50.65 29.73 14.59
CA GLU A 190 51.61 29.52 15.71
C GLU A 190 51.52 28.07 16.25
N GLU A 191 52.60 27.58 16.86
CA GLU A 191 52.76 26.22 17.40
C GLU A 191 52.35 26.13 18.88
N SER A 192 51.77 24.99 19.30
CA SER A 192 51.95 24.49 20.67
C SER A 192 51.72 22.98 20.76
N GLU A 193 52.76 22.23 21.13
CA GLU A 193 52.71 20.81 21.50
C GLU A 193 52.03 20.64 22.88
N GLU A 194 51.31 19.53 23.09
CA GLU A 194 51.42 18.69 24.30
C GLU A 194 50.69 17.35 24.06
N ASP A 195 51.29 16.24 24.50
CA ASP A 195 50.84 14.87 24.19
C ASP A 195 49.76 14.35 25.14
N GLU A 196 49.00 13.34 24.69
CA GLU A 196 48.78 12.09 25.47
C GLU A 196 48.27 10.97 24.54
N GLU A 197 49.03 9.88 24.43
CA GLU A 197 48.61 8.61 23.79
C GLU A 197 47.62 7.88 24.75
N GLU A 198 46.81 6.91 24.33
CA GLU A 198 47.23 5.50 24.15
C GLU A 198 46.25 4.70 23.25
N GLU A 199 46.86 3.87 22.39
CA GLU A 199 46.43 2.53 21.94
C GLU A 199 45.05 2.31 21.28
N GLN A 200 45.10 2.07 19.95
CA GLN A 200 44.17 1.18 19.23
C GLN A 200 44.90 -0.15 18.95
N GLU A 201 44.23 -1.29 19.16
CA GLU A 201 44.71 -2.59 18.66
C GLU A 201 44.02 -2.92 17.31
N ASP A 202 44.79 -2.94 16.23
CA ASP A 202 44.36 -3.43 14.91
C ASP A 202 44.57 -4.95 14.78
N GLU A 203 43.52 -5.68 14.38
CA GLU A 203 43.66 -6.99 13.70
C GLU A 203 43.07 -6.91 12.28
N GLU A 204 43.93 -7.01 11.26
CA GLU A 204 43.52 -6.99 9.85
C GLU A 204 43.04 -8.36 9.31
N LEU A 205 42.42 -8.30 8.11
CA LEU A 205 42.12 -9.39 7.16
C LEU A 205 40.92 -10.28 7.53
N SER A 206 39.86 -10.27 6.73
CA SER A 206 39.93 -10.57 5.29
C SER A 206 38.75 -10.00 4.47
N ASP A 207 39.02 -9.64 3.21
CA ASP A 207 38.02 -9.19 2.22
C ASP A 207 37.30 -10.40 1.60
N ASP A 208 36.01 -10.56 1.91
CA ASP A 208 35.14 -11.52 1.21
C ASP A 208 33.82 -10.86 0.79
N LYS A 209 33.58 -10.82 -0.52
CA LYS A 209 32.60 -9.92 -1.14
C LYS A 209 31.21 -10.54 -1.19
N GLN A 210 30.37 -10.24 -0.20
CA GLN A 210 28.94 -10.61 -0.25
C GLN A 210 28.01 -9.41 -0.01
N SER A 211 27.47 -8.88 -1.12
CA SER A 211 26.55 -7.75 -1.16
C SER A 211 25.11 -8.15 -0.76
N THR A 212 24.68 -7.83 0.47
CA THR A 212 23.25 -7.91 0.87
C THR A 212 22.87 -6.97 2.02
N SER A 213 21.74 -6.27 1.87
CA SER A 213 20.88 -5.63 2.90
C SER A 213 21.53 -4.71 3.95
N HIS A 214 21.53 -3.39 3.67
CA HIS A 214 21.79 -2.33 4.68
C HIS A 214 20.58 -1.39 4.91
N THR A 215 19.43 -1.63 4.28
CA THR A 215 18.27 -0.71 4.26
C THR A 215 17.78 -0.34 5.65
N ASN A 216 17.38 -1.34 6.44
CA ASN A 216 16.68 -1.12 7.71
C ASN A 216 17.50 -0.28 8.72
N TRP A 217 18.83 -0.36 8.64
CA TRP A 217 19.75 0.36 9.53
C TRP A 217 19.84 1.86 9.21
N SER A 218 19.63 2.28 7.96
CA SER A 218 19.66 3.71 7.61
C SER A 218 18.42 4.42 8.15
N THR A 219 17.24 3.82 8.01
CA THR A 219 15.97 4.26 8.61
C THR A 219 16.07 4.35 10.14
N VAL A 220 16.66 3.35 10.80
CA VAL A 220 16.90 3.36 12.26
C VAL A 220 17.92 4.43 12.68
N ARG A 221 19.04 4.61 11.97
CA ARG A 221 20.01 5.68 12.27
C ARG A 221 19.40 7.06 12.13
N LYS A 222 18.63 7.31 11.07
CA LYS A 222 17.94 8.59 10.85
C LYS A 222 17.00 8.92 12.01
N ALA A 223 16.29 7.91 12.53
CA ALA A 223 15.41 8.03 13.69
C ALA A 223 16.14 8.28 15.04
N LEU A 224 17.48 8.23 15.07
CA LEU A 224 18.32 8.60 16.23
C LEU A 224 18.96 10.00 16.08
N THR A 225 18.83 10.64 14.91
CA THR A 225 19.51 11.92 14.59
C THR A 225 18.55 13.11 14.39
N GLU A 226 17.27 12.87 14.14
CA GLU A 226 16.26 13.94 14.08
C GLU A 226 15.72 14.25 15.48
N ILE A 227 15.64 15.53 15.85
CA ILE A 227 15.05 15.98 17.13
C ILE A 227 13.54 15.73 17.08
N ASP A 228 13.12 14.60 17.62
CA ASP A 228 11.75 14.09 17.52
C ASP A 228 10.85 14.78 18.58
N ALA A 229 9.53 14.76 18.38
CA ALA A 229 8.58 15.28 19.37
C ALA A 229 8.72 14.57 20.73
N THR A 230 9.30 13.36 20.74
CA THR A 230 9.66 12.62 21.96
C THR A 230 10.72 13.28 22.81
N ASP A 231 11.64 14.06 22.23
CA ASP A 231 12.72 14.70 22.97
C ASP A 231 12.19 15.92 23.73
N VAL A 232 11.29 16.68 23.09
CA VAL A 232 10.51 17.74 23.73
C VAL A 232 9.65 17.17 24.87
N LEU A 233 9.00 16.02 24.67
CA LEU A 233 8.24 15.34 25.72
C LEU A 233 9.13 14.82 26.86
N SER A 234 10.35 14.37 26.56
CA SER A 234 11.32 13.92 27.56
C SER A 234 11.84 15.09 28.39
N ALA A 235 12.23 16.19 27.75
CA ALA A 235 12.66 17.43 28.40
C ALA A 235 11.56 18.07 29.26
N MET A 236 10.29 17.92 28.87
CA MET A 236 9.13 18.32 29.68
C MET A 236 8.79 17.36 30.84
N GLY A 237 9.51 16.24 30.99
CA GLY A 237 9.19 15.19 31.98
C GLY A 237 7.85 14.47 31.71
N ALA A 238 7.35 14.55 30.46
CA ALA A 238 6.05 14.04 30.05
C ALA A 238 6.09 12.58 29.56
N ILE A 239 7.28 11.99 29.36
CA ILE A 239 7.45 10.54 29.12
C ILE A 239 8.61 9.97 29.96
N PRO A 240 8.54 8.69 30.41
CA PRO A 240 9.64 8.02 31.11
C PRO A 240 10.92 7.88 30.27
N SER A 241 12.08 7.89 30.91
CA SER A 241 13.39 7.93 30.21
C SER A 241 13.71 6.72 29.30
N GLY A 242 13.07 5.58 29.56
CA GLY A 242 13.17 4.38 28.74
C GLY A 242 12.25 4.35 27.50
N PHE A 243 11.48 5.41 27.24
CA PHE A 243 10.58 5.49 26.07
C PHE A 243 11.32 5.99 24.83
N ARG A 244 10.83 5.60 23.64
CA ARG A 244 11.33 6.01 22.32
C ARG A 244 10.18 6.20 21.34
N PRO A 245 10.37 6.85 20.18
CA PRO A 245 9.49 6.65 19.03
C PRO A 245 9.32 5.16 18.71
N SER A 246 8.12 4.71 18.31
CA SER A 246 7.91 3.28 17.99
C SER A 246 8.67 2.89 16.72
N THR A 247 9.59 1.93 16.86
CA THR A 247 10.46 1.41 15.80
C THR A 247 9.62 0.68 14.74
N LEU A 248 8.70 -0.16 15.18
CA LEU A 248 7.83 -0.91 14.27
C LEU A 248 6.74 -0.01 13.65
N ASN A 249 6.42 1.14 14.25
CA ASN A 249 5.59 2.16 13.60
C ASN A 249 6.35 2.92 12.51
N LYS A 250 7.61 3.32 12.75
CA LYS A 250 8.43 3.99 11.72
C LYS A 250 8.57 3.10 10.48
N LEU A 251 8.86 1.80 10.64
CA LEU A 251 8.85 0.84 9.53
C LEU A 251 7.49 0.72 8.81
N LEU A 252 6.35 0.71 9.52
CA LEU A 252 5.00 0.64 8.92
C LEU A 252 4.55 1.91 8.19
N VAL A 253 5.26 3.04 8.39
CA VAL A 253 4.94 4.36 7.82
C VAL A 253 5.92 4.74 6.71
N GLU A 254 7.22 4.52 6.92
CA GLU A 254 8.29 4.95 6.01
C GLU A 254 8.53 3.93 4.88
N GLU A 255 8.49 2.62 5.19
CA GLU A 255 8.75 1.53 4.23
C GLU A 255 7.46 1.04 3.54
N GLY A 256 6.36 1.78 3.69
CA GLY A 256 5.09 1.60 2.99
C GLY A 256 4.39 0.26 3.24
N GLU A 257 4.21 -0.50 2.16
CA GLU A 257 3.54 -1.82 2.19
C GLU A 257 4.47 -2.96 2.61
N THR A 258 5.80 -2.75 2.60
CA THR A 258 6.82 -3.81 2.77
C THR A 258 6.60 -4.67 4.01
N TYR A 259 6.16 -4.08 5.13
CA TYR A 259 5.93 -4.79 6.40
C TYR A 259 4.45 -5.11 6.68
N ARG A 260 3.58 -5.14 5.67
CA ARG A 260 2.13 -5.27 5.85
C ARG A 260 1.57 -6.66 5.55
N GLY A 261 0.32 -6.88 5.96
CA GLY A 261 -0.42 -8.10 5.64
C GLY A 261 -0.69 -8.21 4.13
N SER A 262 -0.94 -7.06 3.48
CA SER A 262 -1.09 -6.92 2.03
C SER A 262 0.08 -7.51 1.24
N HIS A 263 1.32 -7.21 1.65
CA HIS A 263 2.54 -7.69 1.01
C HIS A 263 2.75 -9.18 1.29
N TYR A 264 2.78 -9.61 2.55
CA TYR A 264 3.17 -10.99 2.90
C TYR A 264 2.13 -12.08 2.54
N ILE A 265 0.90 -11.74 2.11
CA ILE A 265 -0.06 -12.75 1.59
C ILE A 265 0.15 -13.11 0.10
N GLN A 266 0.85 -12.25 -0.63
CA GLN A 266 1.13 -12.38 -2.07
C GLN A 266 2.07 -13.56 -2.38
N PRO A 267 2.16 -14.02 -3.64
CA PRO A 267 3.09 -15.09 -3.99
C PRO A 267 4.53 -14.55 -4.07
N GLU A 268 5.48 -15.32 -3.54
CA GLU A 268 6.90 -15.03 -3.67
C GLU A 268 7.44 -15.75 -4.92
N LEU A 269 8.21 -15.05 -5.76
CA LEU A 269 8.86 -15.60 -6.94
C LEU A 269 10.11 -16.40 -6.54
N SER A 270 10.50 -17.35 -7.39
CA SER A 270 11.78 -18.03 -7.30
C SER A 270 12.92 -17.13 -7.78
N GLN A 271 14.16 -17.51 -7.49
CA GLN A 271 15.35 -16.72 -7.84
C GLN A 271 15.49 -16.45 -9.35
N SER A 272 14.88 -17.28 -10.22
CA SER A 272 14.85 -17.06 -11.67
C SER A 272 13.67 -16.22 -12.15
N GLN A 273 12.71 -15.90 -11.27
CA GLN A 273 11.43 -15.25 -11.56
C GLN A 273 10.52 -16.00 -12.56
N LEU A 274 10.88 -17.23 -12.97
CA LEU A 274 10.12 -18.08 -13.90
C LEU A 274 9.11 -19.01 -13.20
N SER A 275 9.01 -18.97 -11.88
CA SER A 275 8.12 -19.80 -11.07
C SER A 275 7.91 -19.18 -9.68
N PHE A 276 6.93 -19.67 -8.93
CA PHE A 276 6.77 -19.28 -7.52
C PHE A 276 7.67 -20.10 -6.59
N LYS A 277 8.18 -19.45 -5.55
CA LYS A 277 8.94 -20.04 -4.45
C LYS A 277 8.03 -20.69 -3.40
N ASP A 278 6.83 -20.14 -3.19
CA ASP A 278 5.93 -20.51 -2.08
C ASP A 278 4.47 -20.83 -2.48
N LEU A 279 4.16 -20.88 -3.78
CA LEU A 279 2.83 -21.22 -4.31
C LEU A 279 2.89 -22.44 -5.25
N PHE A 280 2.24 -23.54 -4.87
CA PHE A 280 2.21 -24.79 -5.63
C PHE A 280 0.86 -25.50 -5.46
N LEU A 281 0.44 -26.23 -6.50
CA LEU A 281 -0.70 -27.14 -6.44
C LEU A 281 -0.27 -28.61 -6.31
N ASP A 282 -1.12 -29.38 -5.66
CA ASP A 282 -1.11 -30.84 -5.62
C ASP A 282 -1.82 -31.37 -6.90
N PRO A 283 -1.14 -32.11 -7.80
CA PRO A 283 -1.70 -32.46 -9.11
C PRO A 283 -2.93 -33.36 -9.04
N ASP A 284 -3.01 -34.26 -8.05
CA ASP A 284 -4.07 -35.24 -7.94
C ASP A 284 -5.36 -34.65 -7.34
N THR A 285 -5.24 -33.61 -6.51
CA THR A 285 -6.37 -33.02 -5.78
C THR A 285 -6.73 -31.59 -6.17
N GLY A 286 -5.90 -30.91 -6.96
CA GLY A 286 -6.08 -29.50 -7.34
C GLY A 286 -5.98 -28.52 -6.16
N ARG A 287 -5.41 -28.95 -5.03
CA ARG A 287 -5.32 -28.15 -3.80
C ARG A 287 -3.97 -27.46 -3.66
N VAL A 288 -3.90 -26.35 -2.94
CA VAL A 288 -2.61 -25.79 -2.49
C VAL A 288 -1.81 -26.88 -1.77
N ARG A 289 -0.56 -27.08 -2.20
CA ARG A 289 0.32 -28.11 -1.66
C ARG A 289 0.81 -27.69 -0.27
N SER A 290 0.60 -28.55 0.72
CA SER A 290 1.01 -28.29 2.11
C SER A 290 2.52 -28.12 2.25
N ARG A 291 2.97 -26.90 2.59
CA ARG A 291 4.38 -26.55 2.85
C ARG A 291 4.74 -26.64 4.33
N GLN A 292 5.75 -27.44 4.63
CA GLN A 292 6.46 -27.40 5.92
C GLN A 292 7.44 -26.24 5.89
N VAL A 293 7.53 -25.50 7.00
CA VAL A 293 8.50 -24.42 7.23
C VAL A 293 9.25 -24.71 8.52
N ARG A 294 10.49 -24.22 8.64
CA ARG A 294 11.35 -24.41 9.81
C ARG A 294 10.66 -23.99 11.11
N THR A 295 9.93 -22.87 11.11
CA THR A 295 9.23 -22.35 12.30
C THR A 295 7.77 -22.08 12.03
N CYS A 296 6.88 -22.83 12.68
CA CYS A 296 5.43 -22.62 12.65
C CYS A 296 4.86 -22.72 14.07
N VAL A 297 4.78 -21.58 14.78
CA VAL A 297 4.34 -21.50 16.18
C VAL A 297 2.98 -20.83 16.32
N CYS A 298 2.21 -21.27 17.32
CA CYS A 298 0.95 -20.63 17.72
C CYS A 298 1.06 -20.14 19.15
N PHE A 299 0.49 -18.98 19.45
CA PHE A 299 0.61 -18.35 20.76
C PHE A 299 -0.59 -17.50 21.15
N THR A 300 -0.62 -17.07 22.40
CA THR A 300 -1.59 -16.15 22.97
C THR A 300 -0.84 -15.03 23.70
N LEU A 301 -1.04 -13.78 23.29
CA LEU A 301 -0.75 -12.61 24.13
C LEU A 301 -1.76 -12.63 25.29
N TRP A 302 -1.31 -12.75 26.55
CA TRP A 302 -2.22 -12.90 27.69
C TRP A 302 -2.42 -11.60 28.45
N SER A 303 -1.34 -10.98 28.92
CA SER A 303 -1.39 -9.67 29.60
C SER A 303 -0.02 -9.01 29.67
N CYS A 304 -0.02 -7.68 29.82
CA CYS A 304 1.15 -6.93 30.26
C CYS A 304 0.90 -6.38 31.67
N LYS A 305 1.96 -6.26 32.49
CA LYS A 305 1.88 -5.80 33.88
C LYS A 305 2.96 -4.78 34.16
N MET A 306 2.66 -3.83 35.04
CA MET A 306 3.56 -2.74 35.47
C MET A 306 4.05 -1.80 34.34
N ILE A 307 3.48 -1.88 33.14
CA ILE A 307 3.88 -1.06 31.99
C ILE A 307 3.77 0.43 32.36
N PRO A 308 4.81 1.25 32.12
CA PRO A 308 4.72 2.68 32.39
C PRO A 308 3.68 3.34 31.49
N THR A 309 3.34 4.59 31.81
CA THR A 309 2.37 5.38 31.05
C THR A 309 3.00 6.75 30.77
N PRO A 310 2.68 7.39 29.63
CA PRO A 310 2.94 8.82 29.46
C PRO A 310 2.39 9.64 30.63
N GLY A 311 3.05 10.76 30.90
CA GLY A 311 2.76 11.70 31.97
C GLY A 311 1.73 12.77 31.59
N VAL A 312 1.88 13.95 32.21
CA VAL A 312 0.92 15.06 32.05
C VAL A 312 1.11 15.74 30.69
N GLY A 313 0.01 16.18 30.07
CA GLY A 313 0.01 16.85 28.76
C GLY A 313 -0.18 15.90 27.55
N VAL A 314 -0.25 14.59 27.79
CA VAL A 314 -0.45 13.56 26.76
C VAL A 314 -1.74 12.78 27.00
N GLN A 315 -2.63 12.73 26.00
CA GLN A 315 -3.82 11.87 26.01
C GLN A 315 -3.54 10.59 25.22
N VAL A 316 -3.60 9.44 25.89
CA VAL A 316 -3.44 8.12 25.26
C VAL A 316 -4.71 7.75 24.48
N LEU A 317 -4.57 7.53 23.17
CA LEU A 317 -5.63 7.10 22.27
C LEU A 317 -5.69 5.57 22.16
N SER A 318 -4.52 4.91 22.05
CA SER A 318 -4.39 3.45 21.91
C SER A 318 -3.27 2.91 22.80
N ARG A 319 -3.45 1.68 23.27
CA ARG A 319 -2.42 0.82 23.89
C ARG A 319 -2.42 -0.48 23.11
N HIS A 320 -1.27 -0.97 22.70
CA HIS A 320 -1.19 -2.10 21.77
C HIS A 320 0.19 -2.78 21.83
N ILE A 321 0.31 -3.91 21.15
CA ILE A 321 1.61 -4.52 20.83
C ILE A 321 1.73 -4.57 19.32
N ARG A 322 2.84 -4.07 18.78
CA ARG A 322 3.31 -4.42 17.44
C ARG A 322 4.28 -5.60 17.57
N LEU A 323 4.18 -6.59 16.70
CA LEU A 323 5.03 -7.77 16.75
C LEU A 323 5.38 -8.29 15.35
N CYS A 324 6.55 -8.92 15.25
CA CYS A 324 7.10 -9.48 14.01
C CYS A 324 8.05 -10.64 14.29
N ALA A 325 8.36 -11.44 13.27
CA ALA A 325 9.57 -12.24 13.26
C ALA A 325 10.80 -11.33 13.23
N PHE A 326 11.81 -11.65 14.02
CA PHE A 326 13.04 -10.88 14.18
C PHE A 326 14.20 -11.82 14.46
N ASP A 327 15.37 -11.57 13.88
CA ASP A 327 16.57 -12.44 14.01
C ASP A 327 17.67 -11.85 14.91
N GLY A 328 17.33 -10.85 15.72
CA GLY A 328 18.30 -10.06 16.48
C GLY A 328 18.82 -8.82 15.72
N THR A 329 18.64 -8.75 14.40
CA THR A 329 19.16 -7.65 13.56
C THR A 329 18.10 -7.01 12.66
N GLN A 330 17.18 -7.79 12.09
CA GLN A 330 16.26 -7.35 11.05
C GLN A 330 14.86 -7.94 11.25
N VAL A 331 13.84 -7.19 10.81
CA VAL A 331 12.44 -7.63 10.77
C VAL A 331 12.23 -8.54 9.56
N LEU A 332 11.74 -9.76 9.79
CA LEU A 332 11.64 -10.81 8.76
C LEU A 332 10.20 -11.09 8.28
N SER A 333 9.18 -10.67 9.03
CA SER A 333 7.76 -10.82 8.67
C SER A 333 7.05 -9.48 8.58
N ASN A 334 5.80 -9.52 8.10
CA ASN A 334 4.87 -8.43 8.35
C ASN A 334 4.76 -8.12 9.86
N ILE A 335 4.48 -6.87 10.17
CA ILE A 335 4.28 -6.36 11.54
C ILE A 335 2.78 -6.44 11.84
N HIS A 336 2.41 -7.34 12.75
CA HIS A 336 1.02 -7.48 13.20
C HIS A 336 0.77 -6.62 14.46
N THR A 337 -0.38 -5.97 14.53
CA THR A 337 -0.74 -5.07 15.64
C THR A 337 -1.95 -5.60 16.40
N VAL A 338 -1.80 -5.84 17.70
CA VAL A 338 -2.90 -6.27 18.59
C VAL A 338 -3.15 -5.19 19.64
N ARG A 339 -4.36 -4.63 19.65
CA ARG A 339 -4.79 -3.59 20.59
C ARG A 339 -5.14 -4.20 21.95
N ALA A 340 -4.68 -3.54 23.01
CA ALA A 340 -4.92 -3.94 24.38
C ALA A 340 -6.21 -3.34 24.95
N ALA A 341 -7.03 -4.19 25.58
CA ALA A 341 -8.02 -3.74 26.55
C ALA A 341 -7.33 -3.37 27.87
N TYR A 342 -7.70 -2.24 28.45
CA TYR A 342 -7.19 -1.78 29.75
C TYR A 342 -8.34 -1.40 30.69
N ASN A 343 -8.06 -1.38 32.00
CA ASN A 343 -9.02 -0.98 33.02
C ASN A 343 -8.52 0.31 33.69
N SER A 344 -9.37 1.33 33.82
CA SER A 344 -9.04 2.61 34.46
C SER A 344 -8.61 2.46 35.93
N LYS A 345 -9.05 1.39 36.62
CA LYS A 345 -8.61 1.03 37.97
C LYS A 345 -7.21 0.41 38.03
N SER A 346 -6.63 0.03 36.89
CA SER A 346 -5.30 -0.58 36.79
C SER A 346 -4.62 -0.23 35.44
N PRO A 347 -4.29 1.05 35.17
CA PRO A 347 -3.84 1.51 33.85
C PRO A 347 -2.47 0.96 33.41
N LYS A 348 -1.68 0.43 34.34
CA LYS A 348 -0.40 -0.28 34.11
C LYS A 348 -0.57 -1.78 33.81
N THR A 349 -1.82 -2.27 33.73
CA THR A 349 -2.15 -3.66 33.40
C THR A 349 -2.95 -3.68 32.11
N TRP A 350 -2.41 -4.36 31.10
CA TRP A 350 -2.99 -4.48 29.76
C TRP A 350 -3.42 -5.92 29.53
N SER A 351 -4.50 -6.12 28.78
CA SER A 351 -5.12 -7.44 28.53
C SER A 351 -5.55 -7.57 27.08
N PHE A 352 -5.57 -8.80 26.57
CA PHE A 352 -5.89 -9.13 25.18
C PHE A 352 -6.98 -10.21 25.15
N SER A 353 -7.64 -10.38 23.99
CA SER A 353 -8.81 -11.26 23.83
C SER A 353 -9.87 -11.09 24.94
N PRO A 354 -10.40 -9.87 25.15
CA PRO A 354 -11.45 -9.61 26.13
C PRO A 354 -12.69 -10.48 25.86
N ARG A 355 -13.36 -10.93 26.93
CA ARG A 355 -14.62 -11.67 26.81
C ARG A 355 -15.74 -10.74 26.35
N MET A 356 -16.36 -11.06 25.23
CA MET A 356 -17.45 -10.28 24.62
C MET A 356 -18.54 -11.21 24.08
N THR A 357 -19.75 -10.67 23.89
CA THR A 357 -20.85 -11.35 23.21
C THR A 357 -20.75 -11.12 21.70
N GLY A 358 -20.43 -12.15 20.93
CA GLY A 358 -20.28 -12.08 19.46
C GLY A 358 -18.90 -12.58 19.00
N ILE A 359 -18.54 -12.25 17.75
CA ILE A 359 -17.19 -12.48 17.23
C ILE A 359 -16.24 -11.47 17.89
N LEU A 360 -15.08 -11.94 18.35
CA LEU A 360 -14.01 -11.07 18.81
C LEU A 360 -13.37 -10.36 17.61
N PRO A 361 -13.31 -9.01 17.57
CA PRO A 361 -12.63 -8.29 16.51
C PRO A 361 -11.15 -8.70 16.40
N THR A 362 -10.67 -8.92 15.18
CA THR A 362 -9.28 -9.29 14.86
C THR A 362 -8.25 -8.41 15.56
N LEU A 363 -8.50 -7.09 15.61
CA LEU A 363 -7.63 -6.12 16.26
C LEU A 363 -7.48 -6.32 17.78
N LEU A 364 -8.40 -7.03 18.42
CA LEU A 364 -8.36 -7.37 19.86
C LEU A 364 -7.93 -8.84 20.09
N ASP A 365 -7.67 -9.60 19.03
CA ASP A 365 -7.40 -11.03 19.09
C ASP A 365 -5.93 -11.33 19.39
N GLY A 366 -5.62 -11.58 20.67
CA GLY A 366 -4.30 -11.98 21.12
C GLY A 366 -3.89 -13.40 20.72
N ASP A 367 -4.78 -14.20 20.13
CA ASP A 367 -4.49 -15.54 19.65
C ASP A 367 -3.85 -15.49 18.25
N CYS A 368 -2.52 -15.61 18.17
CA CYS A 368 -1.73 -15.43 16.95
C CYS A 368 -0.99 -16.70 16.49
N PHE A 369 -0.57 -16.71 15.23
CA PHE A 369 0.42 -17.64 14.68
C PHE A 369 1.57 -16.90 14.02
N LEU A 370 2.77 -17.48 14.04
CA LEU A 370 3.88 -17.10 13.18
C LEU A 370 4.30 -18.31 12.34
N ARG A 371 4.32 -18.14 11.02
CA ARG A 371 5.13 -18.93 10.09
C ARG A 371 6.37 -18.12 9.72
N CYS A 372 7.53 -18.76 9.71
CA CYS A 372 8.76 -18.22 9.13
C CYS A 372 9.71 -19.36 8.77
N ASP A 373 10.30 -19.31 7.58
CA ASP A 373 11.29 -20.29 7.11
C ASP A 373 12.74 -19.80 7.24
N SER A 374 12.98 -18.72 8.00
CA SER A 374 14.32 -18.19 8.24
C SER A 374 15.23 -19.21 8.92
N THR A 375 16.47 -19.30 8.41
CA THR A 375 17.51 -20.21 8.90
C THR A 375 18.26 -19.69 10.12
N SER A 376 18.02 -18.44 10.56
CA SER A 376 18.75 -17.83 11.68
C SER A 376 18.57 -18.61 12.98
N PRO A 377 19.66 -18.87 13.75
CA PRO A 377 19.56 -19.48 15.09
C PRO A 377 18.92 -18.52 16.10
N GLU A 378 19.00 -17.20 15.86
CA GLU A 378 18.42 -16.14 16.68
C GLU A 378 16.99 -15.77 16.27
N LEU A 379 16.32 -16.59 15.44
CA LEU A 379 14.94 -16.36 15.07
C LEU A 379 14.02 -16.34 16.30
N GLY A 380 13.34 -15.22 16.51
CA GLY A 380 12.36 -15.03 17.58
C GLY A 380 11.18 -14.16 17.18
N ILE A 381 10.29 -13.95 18.15
CA ILE A 381 9.21 -12.95 18.07
C ILE A 381 9.64 -11.72 18.84
N LEU A 382 9.72 -10.58 18.15
CA LEU A 382 9.86 -9.26 18.76
C LEU A 382 8.47 -8.73 19.11
N PHE A 383 8.33 -8.12 20.29
CA PHE A 383 7.12 -7.45 20.76
C PHE A 383 7.47 -6.02 21.20
N GLU A 384 6.98 -5.00 20.48
CA GLU A 384 7.08 -3.60 20.89
C GLU A 384 5.75 -3.17 21.55
N LEU A 385 5.81 -2.68 22.80
CA LEU A 385 4.63 -2.29 23.57
C LEU A 385 4.28 -0.83 23.28
N GLY A 386 3.46 -0.59 22.26
CA GLY A 386 3.15 0.73 21.73
C GLY A 386 2.03 1.49 22.44
N VAL A 387 2.14 2.82 22.44
CA VAL A 387 1.12 3.79 22.85
C VAL A 387 0.99 4.87 21.78
N THR A 388 -0.18 4.91 21.12
CA THR A 388 -0.55 6.01 20.23
C THR A 388 -1.24 7.09 21.06
N PHE A 389 -0.86 8.35 20.85
CA PHE A 389 -1.30 9.46 21.68
C PHE A 389 -1.63 10.72 20.87
N ILE A 390 -2.26 11.68 21.54
CA ILE A 390 -2.39 13.07 21.10
C ILE A 390 -1.83 14.01 22.19
N ARG A 391 -1.08 15.03 21.79
CA ARG A 391 -0.48 16.03 22.68
C ARG A 391 -1.48 17.15 22.95
N ASN A 392 -1.85 17.33 24.22
CA ASN A 392 -2.94 18.23 24.62
C ASN A 392 -2.68 19.71 24.28
N SER A 393 -1.41 20.11 24.11
CA SER A 393 -1.01 21.50 23.81
C SER A 393 -0.95 21.84 22.31
N THR A 394 -0.88 20.84 21.43
CA THR A 394 -0.72 21.06 19.96
C THR A 394 -1.77 20.36 19.12
N GLY A 395 -2.48 19.35 19.65
CA GLY A 395 -3.39 18.49 18.86
C GLY A 395 -2.66 17.47 17.97
N GLU A 396 -1.33 17.45 18.03
CA GLU A 396 -0.43 16.58 17.29
C GLU A 396 -0.53 15.13 17.79
N ARG A 397 -0.46 14.15 16.87
CA ARG A 397 -0.49 12.72 17.20
C ARG A 397 0.88 12.09 17.00
N GLY A 398 1.23 11.15 17.88
CA GLY A 398 2.47 10.37 17.79
C GLY A 398 2.30 8.95 18.31
N ASP A 399 3.34 8.14 18.16
CA ASP A 399 3.36 6.74 18.60
C ASP A 399 4.68 6.39 19.32
N LEU A 400 4.57 5.99 20.58
CA LEU A 400 5.68 5.74 21.49
C LEU A 400 5.82 4.24 21.77
N SER A 401 7.06 3.76 21.74
CA SER A 401 7.43 2.53 22.44
C SER A 401 7.50 2.79 23.94
N CYS A 402 6.71 2.03 24.71
CA CYS A 402 6.84 1.94 26.17
C CYS A 402 7.91 0.94 26.61
N GLY A 403 8.69 0.41 25.66
CA GLY A 403 9.64 -0.69 25.81
C GLY A 403 9.30 -1.90 24.96
N TRP A 404 10.24 -2.82 24.84
CA TRP A 404 10.17 -4.01 23.97
C TRP A 404 10.48 -5.30 24.74
N ALA A 405 10.07 -6.44 24.19
CA ALA A 405 10.42 -7.77 24.70
C ALA A 405 10.69 -8.71 23.52
N PHE A 406 11.54 -9.72 23.72
CA PHE A 406 11.92 -10.67 22.68
C PHE A 406 11.76 -12.12 23.18
N LEU A 407 11.26 -12.99 22.30
CA LEU A 407 11.13 -14.43 22.52
C LEU A 407 11.81 -15.17 21.37
N LYS A 408 13.10 -15.47 21.53
CA LYS A 408 13.82 -16.46 20.71
C LYS A 408 13.02 -17.77 20.70
N LEU A 409 12.82 -18.37 19.52
CA LEU A 409 11.95 -19.55 19.36
C LEU A 409 12.70 -20.88 19.44
N THR A 410 14.03 -20.82 19.56
CA THR A 410 14.96 -21.91 19.85
C THR A 410 15.48 -21.83 21.29
N ASP A 411 15.88 -22.95 21.87
CA ASP A 411 16.75 -22.99 23.06
C ASP A 411 18.24 -22.92 22.66
N ASP A 412 19.13 -22.85 23.66
CA ASP A 412 20.59 -22.71 23.46
C ASP A 412 21.22 -23.95 22.79
N ALA A 413 20.48 -25.05 22.67
CA ALA A 413 20.86 -26.26 21.92
C ALA A 413 20.13 -26.37 20.57
N GLY A 414 19.44 -25.31 20.13
CA GLY A 414 18.77 -25.20 18.83
C GLY A 414 17.39 -25.85 18.74
N ASN A 415 16.82 -26.36 19.85
CA ASN A 415 15.53 -27.07 19.83
C ASN A 415 14.35 -26.08 19.88
N PRO A 416 13.22 -26.34 19.20
CA PRO A 416 12.04 -25.47 19.28
C PRO A 416 11.47 -25.35 20.70
N LEU A 417 11.08 -24.13 21.09
CA LEU A 417 10.55 -23.85 22.43
C LEU A 417 9.31 -24.67 22.81
N SER A 418 9.28 -25.12 24.06
CA SER A 418 8.18 -25.87 24.65
C SER A 418 6.85 -25.08 24.70
N ASN A 419 5.72 -25.76 24.48
CA ASN A 419 4.38 -25.17 24.61
C ASN A 419 4.03 -24.87 26.08
N ARG A 420 4.43 -23.71 26.59
CA ARG A 420 4.16 -23.22 27.95
C ARG A 420 3.90 -21.70 27.99
N THR A 421 3.58 -21.18 29.17
CA THR A 421 3.56 -19.73 29.44
C THR A 421 4.98 -19.22 29.71
N TYR A 422 5.32 -18.10 29.09
CA TYR A 422 6.57 -17.35 29.25
C TYR A 422 6.25 -15.98 29.85
N GLU A 423 7.01 -15.58 30.87
CA GLU A 423 6.95 -14.23 31.46
C GLU A 423 8.23 -13.49 31.05
N LEU A 424 8.09 -12.58 30.09
CA LEU A 424 9.17 -11.80 29.50
C LEU A 424 9.33 -10.49 30.26
N THR A 425 10.56 -10.12 30.59
CA THR A 425 10.91 -8.76 31.00
C THR A 425 10.75 -7.83 29.80
N VAL A 426 10.22 -6.63 30.03
CA VAL A 426 10.20 -5.56 29.02
C VAL A 426 11.42 -4.66 29.25
N ASN A 427 12.21 -4.46 28.20
CA ASN A 427 13.41 -3.64 28.12
C ASN A 427 13.08 -2.23 27.66
N GLY A 428 13.93 -1.25 27.96
CA GLY A 428 13.78 0.14 27.49
C GLY A 428 14.44 0.35 26.13
N GLY A 429 14.28 1.56 25.59
CA GLY A 429 14.87 1.93 24.31
C GLY A 429 14.19 1.23 23.12
N THR A 430 14.92 1.16 22.01
CA THR A 430 14.62 0.34 20.84
C THR A 430 15.26 -1.06 20.96
N PRO A 431 14.86 -2.04 20.12
CA PRO A 431 15.48 -3.38 20.10
C PRO A 431 16.97 -3.43 19.77
N TYR A 432 17.52 -2.31 19.27
CA TYR A 432 18.93 -2.14 18.89
C TYR A 432 19.75 -1.46 19.99
N GLU A 433 19.11 -0.85 20.99
CA GLU A 433 19.76 -0.28 22.17
C GLU A 433 19.98 -1.35 23.25
N ARG A 434 21.16 -1.33 23.89
CA ARG A 434 21.49 -2.21 25.02
C ARG A 434 21.34 -1.47 26.35
N ASP A 435 20.98 -2.22 27.40
CA ASP A 435 20.96 -1.79 28.81
C ASP A 435 20.12 -0.55 29.18
N VAL A 436 19.23 -0.08 28.30
CA VAL A 436 18.34 1.05 28.58
C VAL A 436 17.28 0.66 29.64
N PRO A 437 17.23 1.34 30.80
CA PRO A 437 16.32 0.96 31.89
C PRO A 437 14.87 1.39 31.63
N VAL A 438 13.91 0.49 31.85
CA VAL A 438 12.50 0.88 31.99
C VAL A 438 12.24 1.33 33.43
N GLU A 439 11.68 2.54 33.61
CA GLU A 439 11.54 3.15 34.93
C GLU A 439 10.56 2.43 35.88
N ALA A 440 11.13 1.53 36.66
CA ALA A 440 10.66 1.13 37.99
C ALA A 440 11.81 1.08 39.03
N SER A 441 13.02 1.46 38.63
CA SER A 441 14.27 1.40 39.39
C SER A 441 14.61 2.75 40.04
N LEU A 442 14.54 2.80 41.38
CA LEU A 442 15.26 3.80 42.17
C LEU A 442 16.78 3.63 42.00
N PRO A 443 17.61 4.65 42.29
CA PRO A 443 19.06 4.61 42.06
C PRO A 443 19.77 3.40 42.67
N ARG A 444 20.86 2.95 42.02
CA ARG A 444 21.82 1.97 42.57
C ARG A 444 22.49 2.56 43.82
N GLY A 445 21.87 2.39 44.99
CA GLY A 445 22.25 3.14 46.20
C GLY A 445 21.94 2.46 47.55
N SER A 446 21.84 1.12 47.60
CA SER A 446 21.95 0.32 48.84
C SER A 446 21.87 -1.19 48.53
N PRO A 447 22.64 -2.06 49.21
CA PRO A 447 22.45 -3.51 49.16
C PRO A 447 21.22 -3.92 50.00
N GLY A 448 20.03 -3.65 49.48
CA GLY A 448 18.77 -4.01 50.11
C GLY A 448 18.57 -5.53 50.18
N GLY A 449 18.24 -6.06 51.36
CA GLY A 449 18.08 -7.51 51.57
C GLY A 449 17.00 -8.15 50.69
N VAL A 450 17.04 -9.48 50.56
CA VAL A 450 16.27 -10.30 49.59
C VAL A 450 14.78 -9.90 49.45
N PHE A 451 14.11 -9.51 50.54
CA PHE A 451 12.71 -9.05 50.49
C PHE A 451 12.51 -7.74 49.71
N GLN A 452 13.45 -6.79 49.81
CA GLN A 452 13.47 -5.55 49.04
C GLN A 452 13.75 -5.83 47.56
N GLN A 453 14.72 -6.70 47.27
CA GLN A 453 15.04 -7.15 45.90
C GLN A 453 13.83 -7.84 45.24
N MET A 454 13.14 -8.74 45.96
CA MET A 454 11.89 -9.35 45.49
C MET A 454 10.76 -8.32 45.30
N ARG A 455 10.70 -7.26 46.12
CA ARG A 455 9.73 -6.16 45.97
C ARG A 455 10.05 -5.26 44.77
N GLN A 456 11.32 -5.14 44.37
CA GLN A 456 11.75 -4.46 43.14
C GLN A 456 11.44 -5.33 41.90
N ALA A 457 11.74 -6.63 41.92
CA ALA A 457 11.42 -7.55 40.81
C ALA A 457 9.91 -7.67 40.52
N ARG A 458 9.05 -7.42 41.53
CA ARG A 458 7.58 -7.31 41.36
C ARG A 458 7.11 -5.98 40.75
N ARG A 459 7.99 -4.98 40.59
CA ARG A 459 7.68 -3.69 39.96
C ARG A 459 8.16 -3.57 38.52
N GLN A 460 9.03 -4.48 38.05
CA GLN A 460 9.53 -4.47 36.68
C GLN A 460 8.38 -4.69 35.67
N PRO A 461 8.34 -3.92 34.57
CA PRO A 461 7.41 -4.11 33.46
C PRO A 461 7.58 -5.48 32.78
N LYS A 462 6.47 -6.17 32.52
CA LYS A 462 6.46 -7.57 32.07
C LYS A 462 5.36 -7.87 31.05
N LEU A 463 5.69 -8.68 30.05
CA LEU A 463 4.79 -9.24 29.04
C LEU A 463 4.60 -10.74 29.29
N ILE A 464 3.36 -11.23 29.24
CA ILE A 464 3.05 -12.66 29.42
C ILE A 464 2.49 -13.21 28.11
N VAL A 465 3.24 -14.14 27.51
CA VAL A 465 2.90 -14.84 26.27
C VAL A 465 2.77 -16.33 26.56
N LYS A 466 1.84 -17.03 25.90
CA LYS A 466 1.68 -18.47 26.03
C LYS A 466 1.82 -19.16 24.67
N LEU A 467 2.85 -19.99 24.50
CA LEU A 467 2.97 -20.88 23.36
C LEU A 467 1.96 -22.04 23.50
N LYS A 468 1.34 -22.45 22.39
CA LYS A 468 0.31 -23.49 22.34
C LYS A 468 0.39 -24.31 21.05
N SER A 469 0.02 -25.58 21.13
CA SER A 469 -0.08 -26.44 19.95
C SER A 469 -1.31 -26.11 19.09
N ALA A 470 -1.13 -26.07 17.78
CA ALA A 470 -2.25 -26.03 16.83
C ALA A 470 -3.00 -27.38 16.82
N ASN A 471 -4.33 -27.33 16.82
CA ASN A 471 -5.18 -28.49 16.50
C ASN A 471 -4.97 -28.94 15.04
N SER A 472 -5.47 -30.13 14.68
CA SER A 472 -5.24 -30.70 13.34
C SER A 472 -5.78 -29.83 12.20
N ARG A 473 -7.05 -29.39 12.23
CA ARG A 473 -7.66 -28.52 11.18
C ARG A 473 -6.84 -27.25 10.98
N THR A 474 -6.51 -26.55 12.07
CA THR A 474 -5.71 -25.33 12.02
C THR A 474 -4.29 -25.60 11.50
N ARG A 475 -3.64 -26.70 11.88
CA ARG A 475 -2.30 -27.04 11.38
C ARG A 475 -2.28 -27.31 9.88
N THR A 476 -3.28 -28.05 9.37
CA THR A 476 -3.45 -28.30 7.94
C THR A 476 -3.77 -27.03 7.15
N GLN A 477 -4.51 -26.07 7.72
CA GLN A 477 -4.75 -24.79 7.06
C GLN A 477 -3.51 -23.88 7.09
N LEU A 478 -2.78 -23.85 8.21
CA LEU A 478 -1.53 -23.08 8.33
C LEU A 478 -0.48 -23.53 7.32
N SER A 479 -0.36 -24.83 7.01
CA SER A 479 0.59 -25.31 6.00
C SER A 479 0.21 -24.99 4.55
N LEU A 480 -0.94 -24.36 4.30
CA LEU A 480 -1.30 -23.82 2.98
C LEU A 480 -0.85 -22.36 2.80
N LEU A 481 -0.51 -21.66 3.89
CA LEU A 481 -0.17 -20.23 3.89
C LEU A 481 1.29 -19.99 3.45
N PRO A 482 1.64 -18.76 3.03
CA PRO A 482 3.02 -18.35 2.74
C PRO A 482 4.05 -18.80 3.77
N ASP A 483 5.30 -18.94 3.33
CA ASP A 483 6.37 -19.49 4.17
C ASP A 483 6.73 -18.58 5.36
N THR A 484 6.57 -17.26 5.18
CA THR A 484 6.61 -16.30 6.28
C THR A 484 5.33 -15.49 6.33
N LEU A 485 4.59 -15.56 7.45
CA LEU A 485 3.38 -14.78 7.69
C LEU A 485 3.04 -14.77 9.20
N LEU A 486 2.66 -13.60 9.71
CA LEU A 486 2.24 -13.39 11.11
C LEU A 486 0.82 -12.80 11.16
N HIS A 487 -0.12 -13.50 11.78
CA HIS A 487 -1.50 -13.01 11.90
C HIS A 487 -2.26 -13.65 13.07
N CYS A 488 -3.44 -13.12 13.40
CA CYS A 488 -4.37 -13.76 14.32
C CYS A 488 -4.92 -15.10 13.74
N LEU A 489 -4.99 -16.11 14.60
CA LEU A 489 -5.41 -17.48 14.30
C LEU A 489 -6.84 -17.57 13.78
N SER A 490 -7.70 -16.65 14.21
CA SER A 490 -9.10 -16.67 13.80
C SER A 490 -9.31 -16.37 12.31
N CYS A 491 -8.32 -15.81 11.60
CA CYS A 491 -8.39 -15.54 10.14
C CYS A 491 -7.83 -16.67 9.25
N VAL A 492 -7.16 -17.68 9.82
CA VAL A 492 -6.43 -18.73 9.07
C VAL A 492 -7.27 -19.42 7.99
N HIS A 493 -8.58 -19.56 8.20
CA HIS A 493 -9.48 -20.17 7.23
C HIS A 493 -9.77 -19.29 5.99
N LEU A 494 -9.91 -17.97 6.17
CA LEU A 494 -10.08 -17.03 5.06
C LEU A 494 -8.77 -16.87 4.27
N LEU A 495 -7.65 -16.77 4.98
CA LEU A 495 -6.31 -16.71 4.38
C LEU A 495 -6.04 -17.94 3.50
N ALA A 496 -6.44 -19.14 3.95
CA ALA A 496 -6.30 -20.38 3.19
C ALA A 496 -7.25 -20.45 1.97
N LEU A 497 -8.46 -19.89 2.05
CA LEU A 497 -9.39 -19.81 0.91
C LEU A 497 -8.87 -18.83 -0.16
N HIS A 498 -8.42 -17.64 0.25
CA HIS A 498 -7.76 -16.68 -0.65
C HIS A 498 -6.52 -17.30 -1.31
N ARG A 499 -5.67 -18.00 -0.53
CA ARG A 499 -4.45 -18.63 -1.05
C ARG A 499 -4.75 -19.78 -2.04
N GLN A 500 -5.91 -20.42 -1.95
CA GLN A 500 -6.39 -21.36 -2.98
C GLN A 500 -6.88 -20.63 -4.24
N LEU A 501 -7.66 -19.55 -4.13
CA LEU A 501 -8.08 -18.77 -5.30
C LEU A 501 -6.89 -18.18 -6.06
N LEU A 502 -5.87 -17.73 -5.32
CA LEU A 502 -4.59 -17.27 -5.88
C LEU A 502 -3.87 -18.40 -6.62
N ALA A 503 -3.91 -19.63 -6.11
CA ALA A 503 -3.31 -20.79 -6.77
C ALA A 503 -4.08 -21.20 -8.03
N ASP A 504 -5.41 -21.21 -8.00
CA ASP A 504 -6.25 -21.50 -9.16
C ASP A 504 -5.94 -20.49 -10.29
N ALA A 505 -6.04 -19.19 -10.00
CA ALA A 505 -5.85 -18.13 -10.99
C ALA A 505 -4.42 -18.06 -11.57
N LEU A 506 -3.40 -18.40 -10.78
CA LEU A 506 -2.00 -18.29 -11.22
C LEU A 506 -1.41 -19.57 -11.83
N LEU A 507 -2.00 -20.75 -11.55
CA LEU A 507 -1.44 -22.05 -11.93
C LEU A 507 -2.41 -22.98 -12.70
N MET A 508 -3.72 -22.72 -12.69
CA MET A 508 -4.72 -23.50 -13.44
C MET A 508 -5.37 -22.68 -14.56
N ASP A 509 -5.82 -21.47 -14.25
CA ASP A 509 -6.67 -20.68 -15.16
C ASP A 509 -5.87 -19.93 -16.24
N ARG A 510 -4.54 -19.83 -16.08
CA ARG A 510 -3.62 -19.22 -17.06
C ARG A 510 -3.19 -20.25 -18.12
N PRO A 511 -3.34 -19.96 -19.43
CA PRO A 511 -2.94 -20.89 -20.50
C PRO A 511 -1.42 -21.08 -20.61
N THR A 512 -0.62 -20.10 -20.17
CA THR A 512 0.83 -20.23 -20.01
C THR A 512 1.30 -19.52 -18.75
N MET A 513 2.34 -20.03 -18.09
CA MET A 513 3.00 -19.30 -16.98
C MET A 513 3.89 -18.15 -17.47
N GLN A 514 4.14 -18.04 -18.78
CA GLN A 514 5.01 -17.03 -19.40
C GLN A 514 4.28 -15.71 -19.72
N ASN A 515 2.93 -15.71 -19.75
CA ASN A 515 2.15 -14.51 -20.00
C ASN A 515 1.88 -13.73 -18.69
N ALA A 516 2.21 -12.44 -18.67
CA ALA A 516 2.04 -11.53 -17.53
C ALA A 516 0.78 -10.64 -17.61
N ASP A 517 -0.15 -10.94 -18.51
CA ASP A 517 -1.43 -10.22 -18.65
C ASP A 517 -2.21 -10.05 -17.33
N LEU A 518 -2.97 -8.95 -17.28
CA LEU A 518 -3.84 -8.59 -16.17
C LEU A 518 -4.96 -9.62 -15.96
N ILE A 519 -5.02 -10.21 -14.78
CA ILE A 519 -6.04 -11.22 -14.44
C ILE A 519 -7.27 -10.52 -13.88
N CYS A 520 -8.43 -10.63 -14.55
CA CYS A 520 -9.69 -10.09 -14.03
C CYS A 520 -10.15 -10.88 -12.81
N SER A 521 -9.87 -10.37 -11.61
CA SER A 521 -10.22 -11.01 -10.33
C SER A 521 -10.22 -9.97 -9.20
N PRO A 522 -11.38 -9.32 -8.95
CA PRO A 522 -11.49 -8.25 -7.95
C PRO A 522 -11.16 -8.71 -6.51
N ILE A 523 -11.20 -10.02 -6.26
CA ILE A 523 -10.84 -10.60 -4.96
C ILE A 523 -9.33 -10.63 -4.76
N LEU A 524 -8.54 -10.97 -5.79
CA LEU A 524 -7.08 -11.09 -5.65
C LEU A 524 -6.41 -9.71 -5.60
N SER A 525 -6.98 -8.71 -6.28
CA SER A 525 -6.56 -7.30 -6.18
C SER A 525 -6.89 -6.71 -4.80
N THR A 526 -8.10 -6.91 -4.27
CA THR A 526 -8.58 -6.18 -3.09
C THR A 526 -8.54 -6.92 -1.75
N PHE A 527 -8.50 -8.26 -1.71
CA PHE A 527 -8.33 -9.02 -0.46
C PHE A 527 -7.03 -8.67 0.30
N PRO A 528 -5.86 -8.46 -0.36
CA PRO A 528 -4.65 -8.01 0.32
C PRO A 528 -4.83 -6.67 1.05
N VAL A 529 -5.50 -5.69 0.40
CA VAL A 529 -5.79 -4.36 0.97
C VAL A 529 -6.75 -4.44 2.16
N LEU A 530 -7.65 -5.42 2.17
CA LEU A 530 -8.56 -5.70 3.28
C LEU A 530 -7.86 -6.28 4.51
N LEU A 531 -6.71 -6.96 4.38
CA LEU A 531 -5.97 -7.46 5.55
C LEU A 531 -5.44 -6.33 6.44
N ASP A 532 -5.12 -5.17 5.87
CA ASP A 532 -4.65 -4.00 6.62
C ASP A 532 -5.82 -3.10 7.13
N GLN A 533 -7.06 -3.48 6.84
CA GLN A 533 -8.29 -2.84 7.33
C GLN A 533 -9.08 -3.83 8.20
N THR A 534 -8.66 -3.98 9.45
CA THR A 534 -9.18 -5.00 10.39
C THR A 534 -10.70 -4.98 10.55
N ASP A 535 -11.34 -3.82 10.42
CA ASP A 535 -12.80 -3.69 10.48
C ASP A 535 -13.54 -4.25 9.26
N LEU A 536 -12.95 -4.13 8.06
CA LEU A 536 -13.45 -4.80 6.84
C LEU A 536 -13.14 -6.30 6.84
N LEU A 537 -12.01 -6.70 7.42
CA LEU A 537 -11.73 -8.11 7.68
C LEU A 537 -12.74 -8.71 8.68
N ASP A 538 -13.10 -7.99 9.74
CA ASP A 538 -14.15 -8.42 10.68
C ASP A 538 -15.56 -8.41 10.08
N ALA A 539 -15.85 -7.51 9.13
CA ALA A 539 -17.06 -7.59 8.31
C ALA A 539 -17.11 -8.88 7.48
N LEU A 540 -16.04 -9.19 6.74
CA LEU A 540 -15.91 -10.42 5.96
C LEU A 540 -16.04 -11.68 6.82
N ARG A 541 -15.40 -11.69 8.00
CA ARG A 541 -15.47 -12.79 8.98
C ARG A 541 -16.89 -13.00 9.51
N SER A 542 -17.65 -11.93 9.70
CA SER A 542 -19.03 -11.98 10.18
C SER A 542 -19.95 -12.57 9.12
N ALA A 543 -19.89 -12.05 7.89
CA ALA A 543 -20.66 -12.57 6.76
C ALA A 543 -20.27 -14.03 6.42
N TRP A 544 -18.98 -14.38 6.49
CA TRP A 544 -18.53 -15.75 6.29
C TRP A 544 -18.98 -16.70 7.40
N LEU A 545 -19.01 -16.26 8.67
CA LEU A 545 -19.53 -17.12 9.75
C LEU A 545 -21.02 -17.38 9.58
N GLU A 546 -21.82 -16.37 9.20
CA GLU A 546 -23.24 -16.52 8.89
C GLU A 546 -23.42 -17.54 7.74
N ALA A 547 -22.67 -17.38 6.63
CA ALA A 547 -22.66 -18.34 5.52
C ALA A 547 -22.22 -19.75 5.95
N GLU A 548 -21.08 -19.93 6.62
CA GLU A 548 -20.63 -21.24 7.13
C GLU A 548 -21.68 -21.83 8.08
N THR A 549 -22.39 -21.07 8.92
CA THR A 549 -23.44 -21.66 9.78
C THR A 549 -24.59 -22.30 8.99
N SER A 550 -24.98 -21.71 7.85
CA SER A 550 -26.04 -22.24 6.97
C SER A 550 -25.65 -23.49 6.17
N MET A 551 -24.37 -23.65 5.81
CA MET A 551 -23.90 -24.77 4.97
C MET A 551 -24.06 -26.14 5.64
N SER A 552 -24.42 -27.16 4.86
CA SER A 552 -24.43 -28.56 5.33
C SER A 552 -23.03 -29.13 5.60
N ARG A 553 -22.97 -30.29 6.26
CA ARG A 553 -21.70 -31.02 6.52
C ARG A 553 -21.01 -31.55 5.26
N ALA A 554 -21.71 -31.68 4.14
CA ALA A 554 -21.14 -32.07 2.85
C ALA A 554 -20.49 -30.86 2.16
N GLN A 555 -21.24 -29.76 2.06
CA GLN A 555 -20.78 -28.46 1.57
C GLN A 555 -19.50 -27.98 2.28
N LYS A 556 -19.42 -28.14 3.61
CA LYS A 556 -18.23 -27.82 4.43
C LYS A 556 -16.99 -28.69 4.18
N ARG A 557 -17.06 -29.68 3.28
CA ARG A 557 -15.96 -30.59 2.92
C ARG A 557 -15.58 -30.49 1.45
N ASP A 558 -16.52 -30.10 0.59
CA ASP A 558 -16.24 -29.77 -0.80
C ASP A 558 -15.50 -28.42 -0.89
N LEU A 559 -14.32 -28.44 -1.52
CA LEU A 559 -13.55 -27.23 -1.75
C LEU A 559 -14.16 -26.37 -2.87
N SER A 560 -14.82 -26.96 -3.86
CA SER A 560 -15.41 -26.22 -4.98
C SER A 560 -16.54 -25.30 -4.48
N HIS A 561 -17.49 -25.86 -3.74
CA HIS A 561 -18.54 -25.09 -3.09
C HIS A 561 -18.00 -24.05 -2.09
N LEU A 562 -16.98 -24.38 -1.29
CA LEU A 562 -16.36 -23.40 -0.38
C LEU A 562 -15.71 -22.23 -1.13
N LYS A 563 -15.08 -22.45 -2.29
CA LYS A 563 -14.55 -21.37 -3.14
C LYS A 563 -15.68 -20.49 -3.69
N GLN A 564 -16.69 -21.11 -4.29
CA GLN A 564 -17.84 -20.40 -4.88
C GLN A 564 -18.58 -19.55 -3.84
N GLU A 565 -18.87 -20.12 -2.67
CA GLU A 565 -19.56 -19.40 -1.60
C GLU A 565 -18.66 -18.31 -0.97
N PHE A 566 -17.34 -18.50 -0.91
CA PHE A 566 -16.41 -17.46 -0.44
C PHE A 566 -16.33 -16.28 -1.41
N ILE A 567 -16.27 -16.54 -2.72
CA ILE A 567 -16.35 -15.51 -3.77
C ILE A 567 -17.64 -14.70 -3.61
N LYS A 568 -18.78 -15.40 -3.54
CA LYS A 568 -20.12 -14.83 -3.38
C LYS A 568 -20.24 -13.96 -2.12
N VAL A 569 -19.81 -14.46 -0.96
CA VAL A 569 -19.80 -13.71 0.31
C VAL A 569 -18.86 -12.49 0.25
N TYR A 570 -17.69 -12.61 -0.37
CA TYR A 570 -16.74 -11.50 -0.48
C TYR A 570 -17.32 -10.36 -1.34
N MET A 571 -17.81 -10.69 -2.53
CA MET A 571 -18.40 -9.72 -3.46
C MET A 571 -19.65 -9.05 -2.86
N SER A 572 -20.42 -9.77 -2.04
CA SER A 572 -21.64 -9.28 -1.40
C SER A 572 -21.45 -8.62 -0.02
N SER A 573 -20.21 -8.38 0.43
CA SER A 573 -19.95 -7.73 1.72
C SER A 573 -18.68 -6.88 1.69
N ALA A 574 -17.51 -7.52 1.80
CA ALA A 574 -16.20 -6.88 1.81
C ALA A 574 -15.96 -5.96 0.61
N TYR A 575 -16.22 -6.48 -0.60
CA TYR A 575 -16.00 -5.75 -1.84
C TYR A 575 -16.90 -4.50 -1.93
N PHE A 576 -18.19 -4.64 -1.64
CA PHE A 576 -19.12 -3.51 -1.61
C PHE A 576 -18.70 -2.42 -0.60
N LEU A 577 -18.22 -2.83 0.59
CA LEU A 577 -17.74 -1.89 1.61
C LEU A 577 -16.49 -1.12 1.16
N LEU A 578 -15.55 -1.76 0.45
CA LEU A 578 -14.34 -1.11 -0.06
C LEU A 578 -14.64 0.04 -1.03
N HIS A 579 -15.62 -0.16 -1.93
CA HIS A 579 -16.05 0.87 -2.89
C HIS A 579 -17.20 1.75 -2.39
N SER A 580 -17.53 1.74 -1.09
CA SER A 580 -18.62 2.55 -0.55
C SER A 580 -18.17 4.01 -0.32
N PRO A 581 -18.75 5.02 -0.99
CA PRO A 581 -18.38 6.43 -0.84
C PRO A 581 -18.74 7.00 0.54
N SER A 582 -19.57 6.29 1.30
CA SER A 582 -19.94 6.66 2.68
C SER A 582 -18.90 6.22 3.71
N LEU A 583 -18.00 5.29 3.38
CA LEU A 583 -17.00 4.74 4.30
C LEU A 583 -15.80 5.70 4.45
N PRO A 584 -15.54 6.27 5.64
CA PRO A 584 -14.36 7.12 5.84
C PRO A 584 -13.06 6.33 5.66
N ARG A 585 -11.98 6.98 5.22
CA ARG A 585 -10.64 6.36 5.13
C ARG A 585 -10.23 5.76 6.48
N HIS A 586 -9.65 4.56 6.46
CA HIS A 586 -9.13 3.92 7.66
C HIS A 586 -8.06 4.79 8.34
N ARG A 587 -8.16 4.96 9.67
CA ARG A 587 -7.25 5.79 10.47
C ARG A 587 -6.97 5.08 11.79
N TRP A 588 -5.71 4.71 12.01
CA TRP A 588 -5.29 4.05 13.24
C TRP A 588 -5.50 4.95 14.47
N ALA A 589 -6.05 4.35 15.54
CA ALA A 589 -6.22 4.96 16.86
C ALA A 589 -6.99 6.29 16.83
N ASP A 590 -7.99 6.39 15.96
CA ASP A 590 -8.89 7.53 15.87
C ASP A 590 -10.30 7.12 16.30
N PRO A 591 -10.70 7.29 17.57
CA PRO A 591 -12.01 6.84 18.04
C PRO A 591 -13.18 7.42 17.26
N SER A 592 -13.04 8.62 16.69
CA SER A 592 -14.10 9.25 15.89
C SER A 592 -14.22 8.62 14.49
N SER A 593 -13.09 8.34 13.84
CA SER A 593 -13.07 7.69 12.52
C SER A 593 -13.40 6.21 12.61
N GLU A 594 -12.97 5.53 13.68
CA GLU A 594 -13.28 4.12 13.96
C GLU A 594 -14.77 3.93 14.28
N GLU A 595 -15.38 4.82 15.10
CA GLU A 595 -16.82 4.77 15.35
C GLU A 595 -17.65 5.08 14.09
N GLN A 596 -17.24 6.07 13.29
CA GLN A 596 -17.92 6.38 12.01
C GLN A 596 -17.85 5.20 11.03
N ARG A 597 -16.67 4.59 10.84
CA ARG A 597 -16.52 3.39 10.00
C ARG A 597 -17.35 2.22 10.52
N ALA A 598 -17.32 1.93 11.82
CA ALA A 598 -18.11 0.85 12.41
C ALA A 598 -19.63 1.05 12.21
N ARG A 599 -20.15 2.29 12.33
CA ARG A 599 -21.55 2.62 12.05
C ARG A 599 -21.91 2.40 10.57
N VAL A 600 -21.05 2.82 9.64
CA VAL A 600 -21.26 2.63 8.19
C VAL A 600 -21.23 1.14 7.84
N VAL A 601 -20.18 0.41 8.26
CA VAL A 601 -20.04 -1.03 8.02
C VAL A 601 -21.27 -1.80 8.53
N TYR A 602 -21.74 -1.52 9.75
CA TYR A 602 -22.92 -2.17 10.29
C TYR A 602 -24.20 -1.84 9.51
N ALA A 603 -24.45 -0.54 9.24
CA ALA A 603 -25.65 -0.12 8.51
C ALA A 603 -25.69 -0.73 7.10
N THR A 604 -24.58 -0.66 6.35
CA THR A 604 -24.47 -1.23 5.01
C THR A 604 -24.68 -2.76 5.03
N LEU A 605 -24.05 -3.51 5.94
CA LEU A 605 -24.23 -4.96 5.99
C LEU A 605 -25.69 -5.36 6.26
N GLU A 606 -26.39 -4.67 7.17
CA GLU A 606 -27.79 -4.97 7.47
C GLU A 606 -28.74 -4.56 6.31
N THR A 607 -28.43 -3.49 5.56
CA THR A 607 -29.13 -3.16 4.31
C THR A 607 -28.89 -4.23 3.23
N LEU A 608 -27.65 -4.70 3.05
CA LEU A 608 -27.32 -5.76 2.10
C LEU A 608 -28.03 -7.08 2.43
N LYS A 609 -28.04 -7.50 3.70
CA LYS A 609 -28.80 -8.68 4.18
C LYS A 609 -30.30 -8.54 3.92
N SER A 610 -30.85 -7.36 4.16
CA SER A 610 -32.28 -7.08 3.93
C SER A 610 -32.67 -7.27 2.46
N HIS A 611 -31.82 -6.81 1.53
CA HIS A 611 -32.02 -7.02 0.09
C HIS A 611 -31.86 -8.49 -0.32
N GLN A 612 -30.88 -9.21 0.21
CA GLN A 612 -30.72 -10.66 -0.06
C GLN A 612 -31.94 -11.47 0.41
N HIS A 613 -32.58 -11.06 1.50
CA HIS A 613 -33.82 -11.69 1.99
C HIS A 613 -35.07 -11.31 1.17
N SER A 614 -35.12 -10.14 0.52
CA SER A 614 -36.28 -9.72 -0.28
C SER A 614 -36.21 -10.20 -1.74
N THR A 615 -35.03 -10.28 -2.34
CA THR A 615 -34.85 -10.75 -3.74
C THR A 615 -34.64 -12.25 -3.85
N GLY A 616 -34.17 -12.91 -2.78
CA GLY A 616 -33.69 -14.29 -2.82
C GLY A 616 -32.37 -14.48 -3.58
N GLN A 617 -31.82 -13.41 -4.18
CA GLN A 617 -30.57 -13.42 -4.95
C GLN A 617 -29.40 -13.10 -4.02
N VAL A 618 -28.78 -14.14 -3.48
CA VAL A 618 -27.62 -13.99 -2.59
C VAL A 618 -26.35 -13.75 -3.41
N GLY A 619 -25.79 -12.54 -3.29
CA GLY A 619 -24.41 -12.23 -3.68
C GLY A 619 -24.09 -12.24 -5.18
N ARG A 620 -24.98 -11.69 -6.00
CA ARG A 620 -24.69 -11.31 -7.39
C ARG A 620 -24.22 -9.84 -7.49
N PRO A 621 -23.59 -9.42 -8.61
CA PRO A 621 -23.21 -8.03 -8.87
C PRO A 621 -24.39 -7.05 -8.98
N GLU A 622 -25.63 -7.53 -8.99
CA GLU A 622 -26.88 -6.76 -9.10
C GLU A 622 -26.95 -5.61 -8.07
N VAL A 623 -26.35 -5.76 -6.89
CA VAL A 623 -26.30 -4.72 -5.85
C VAL A 623 -25.39 -3.52 -6.17
N PHE A 624 -24.53 -3.63 -7.20
CA PHE A 624 -23.74 -2.51 -7.71
C PHE A 624 -24.47 -1.72 -8.82
N VAL A 625 -25.52 -2.29 -9.43
CA VAL A 625 -26.36 -1.59 -10.43
C VAL A 625 -27.72 -1.15 -9.86
N ASP A 626 -27.96 -1.43 -8.58
CA ASP A 626 -29.12 -0.97 -7.83
C ASP A 626 -29.03 0.54 -7.52
N GLN A 627 -30.02 1.31 -7.98
CA GLN A 627 -30.09 2.76 -7.81
C GLN A 627 -30.20 3.21 -6.34
N THR A 628 -30.55 2.31 -5.41
CA THR A 628 -30.56 2.60 -3.97
C THR A 628 -29.15 2.57 -3.35
N HIS A 629 -28.16 2.02 -4.05
CA HIS A 629 -26.82 1.74 -3.55
C HIS A 629 -25.73 2.57 -4.27
N SER A 630 -25.34 3.70 -3.68
CA SER A 630 -24.21 4.50 -4.18
C SER A 630 -22.88 3.78 -3.97
N HIS A 631 -22.09 3.61 -5.04
CA HIS A 631 -20.72 3.10 -5.02
C HIS A 631 -19.76 4.12 -5.68
N LEU A 632 -18.46 3.99 -5.42
CA LEU A 632 -17.40 4.70 -6.14
C LEU A 632 -17.21 4.06 -7.52
N ALA A 633 -16.88 4.87 -8.53
CA ALA A 633 -16.53 4.34 -9.85
C ALA A 633 -15.27 3.46 -9.76
N PHE A 634 -15.34 2.25 -10.29
CA PHE A 634 -14.27 1.26 -10.24
C PHE A 634 -13.01 1.76 -10.96
N ASP A 635 -11.85 1.64 -10.31
CA ASP A 635 -10.56 1.70 -11.00
C ASP A 635 -10.22 0.32 -11.60
N ILE A 636 -9.59 0.28 -12.77
CA ILE A 636 -9.20 -0.99 -13.41
C ILE A 636 -8.24 -1.81 -12.52
N THR A 637 -7.46 -1.16 -11.67
CA THR A 637 -6.56 -1.80 -10.69
C THR A 637 -7.29 -2.41 -9.49
N GLU A 638 -8.57 -2.06 -9.27
CA GLU A 638 -9.43 -2.72 -8.29
C GLU A 638 -10.07 -4.00 -8.87
N LEU A 639 -10.23 -4.07 -10.19
CA LEU A 639 -10.80 -5.22 -10.91
C LEU A 639 -9.74 -6.23 -11.39
N THR A 640 -8.51 -5.77 -11.63
CA THR A 640 -7.43 -6.59 -12.20
C THR A 640 -6.27 -6.83 -11.23
N PHE A 641 -5.81 -8.07 -11.20
CA PHE A 641 -4.60 -8.49 -10.49
C PHE A 641 -3.40 -8.43 -11.44
N ASP A 642 -2.49 -7.49 -11.17
CA ASP A 642 -1.20 -7.34 -11.86
C ASP A 642 -0.13 -8.14 -11.11
N LEU A 643 0.23 -9.32 -11.63
CA LEU A 643 1.20 -10.20 -10.99
C LEU A 643 2.58 -9.54 -10.82
N LEU A 644 3.02 -8.72 -11.78
CA LEU A 644 4.35 -8.11 -11.79
C LEU A 644 4.49 -6.97 -10.77
N ARG A 645 3.38 -6.33 -10.38
CA ARG A 645 3.37 -5.31 -9.32
C ARG A 645 3.27 -5.86 -7.91
N VAL A 646 2.71 -7.05 -7.72
CA VAL A 646 2.33 -7.55 -6.39
C VAL A 646 3.10 -8.77 -5.91
N ALA A 647 3.76 -9.52 -6.80
CA ALA A 647 4.61 -10.63 -6.41
C ALA A 647 5.88 -10.15 -5.66
N ARG A 648 6.42 -11.03 -4.81
CA ARG A 648 7.55 -10.76 -3.92
C ARG A 648 8.85 -11.42 -4.38
#